data_AF-A0A7K6QDE2-F1
#
_entry.id   AF-A0A7K6QDE2-F1
#
_cell.length_a   1.000
_cell.length_b   1.000
_cell.length_c   1.000
_cell.angle_alpha   90.00
_cell.angle_beta   90.00
_cell.angle_gamma   90.00
#
_symmetry.space_group_name_H-M   'P 1'
#
loop_
_entity.id
_entity.type
_entity.pdbx_description
1 polymer ?
#
loop_
_entity_poly.entity_id
_entity_poly.type
_entity_poly.pdbx_seq_one_letter_code
_entity_poly.pdbx_strand_id
1 'polypeptide(L)'
;MQDGSVRAYPLSEKNLSVDTLKEYWYLNVHDNDYGQIQGICSSHDDRFLITCGGDGNIFTFNIWSEEELPEELPKELKVKIPSPRSGLEKEKAAEDIKDPDAYTIEEVKQKKESERKMKEAEEKKNKKREELIALRHDFVFLLQKNEELPKHMQLHREEFEMDHRIFEELDRQRVQRIQLVQKKLAWEHEKQLIGLQKLQTQFRDALEFTLIVHAIQSNHQISTYSLLTMSEKYVQEKKQGDSKWTVLKQKWTALKQAEQEEKVDIPRETSPVHRESVTFEDEAEKLKTPEVRKPTTRYIESKREKIRRIVEKYDALKAKIMKRRAEWHELYKSKPRDNYENSKDAEEIKEAQENIGCYKLKAASNYTLTEDERVNTEKKMMQLASLEELIHKNKENMNKEIVSLRDLKVSIIEEIKGLVKELKSIQAALDLSERLPIPLIPQLHPDEVPEKIIEYNSDVLLKFREEQEAEAKLKEALEGCPSSRAFRHVFLHTPPVEEVEPMAQAAGASAVVSEQQKAFEMEKAEPTEMELEILKREKIKNLYLQETLIKKINTLVINFDAELHLLRHKKLKLDVQMKSADLGCITCCEELLILKKLEIHENLLEEQVCALISEQEAIQSTLKSYLAQMEDKKCEIVKLQEREKALYASFQASLGENNEFADFLTKILKKKVKCVQRKEVGREADEEDENEEEYDEEPDLKTGEENSGSEDEVFDDSVCPEDCSEELFLNTIQLRQQRLSIEKALAEEKKAAADLKKEYKALATKAKEVETSLETTNRELEAFQWEKLQRLNDLYVVVPLRLHQVQCLVDGEMPRDFSQTLVFTNRSLEYLQKRLVELRNEKMMQREIHRKAKEQHKQLLQEKKEMEIEIQGLEEKCNHLMMEKFGRLVDFEAVQAHSVNIPIEEMKVKIMEKEYEHFVELREWEERILVLQHQLMNLTRENTSKLHQLNRFCHEKHQLESELDSLTNDLGAEFQGTQTADRKEQARLESRLMHVARDVAFLREEISRGRTDG
;
A
#
# COMPACT_ATOMS: atom_id res chain seq x y z
N MET A 1 52.75 62.01 -71.15
CA MET A 1 52.57 60.58 -71.40
C MET A 1 53.46 59.82 -70.43
N GLN A 2 53.20 59.97 -69.12
CA GLN A 2 53.95 59.25 -68.07
C GLN A 2 53.28 57.93 -67.72
N ASP A 3 52.01 57.78 -68.07
CA ASP A 3 51.29 56.52 -68.07
C ASP A 3 51.41 55.96 -69.51
N GLY A 4 51.66 54.67 -69.69
CA GLY A 4 51.94 53.99 -70.97
C GLY A 4 50.79 53.99 -72.01
N SER A 5 49.89 54.96 -71.90
CA SER A 5 48.65 55.07 -72.65
C SER A 5 48.71 56.07 -73.79
N VAL A 6 48.17 55.64 -74.93
CA VAL A 6 48.02 56.41 -76.16
C VAL A 6 46.60 56.95 -76.22
N ARG A 7 46.47 58.26 -76.48
CA ARG A 7 45.18 58.92 -76.71
C ARG A 7 45.15 59.52 -78.11
N ALA A 8 44.21 59.06 -78.93
CA ALA A 8 43.97 59.61 -80.26
C ALA A 8 42.62 60.35 -80.27
N TYR A 9 42.64 61.60 -80.73
CA TYR A 9 41.45 62.42 -80.89
C TYR A 9 41.18 62.60 -82.40
N PRO A 10 39.99 62.27 -82.90
CA PRO A 10 39.62 62.57 -84.28
C PRO A 10 39.45 64.08 -84.44
N LEU A 11 40.22 64.69 -85.33
CA LEU A 11 40.14 66.13 -85.60
C LEU A 11 39.31 66.38 -86.87
N SER A 12 38.07 66.83 -86.69
CA SER A 12 37.21 67.37 -87.73
C SER A 12 37.26 68.90 -87.69
N GLU A 13 38.14 69.47 -88.52
CA GLU A 13 38.32 70.91 -88.79
C GLU A 13 39.00 71.78 -87.71
N LYS A 14 39.75 72.80 -88.16
CA LYS A 14 40.85 73.52 -87.45
C LYS A 14 40.46 74.38 -86.22
N ASN A 15 39.26 74.26 -85.67
CA ASN A 15 38.84 75.04 -84.50
C ASN A 15 38.78 74.17 -83.24
N LEU A 16 39.86 74.23 -82.45
CA LEU A 16 39.96 73.56 -81.14
C LEU A 16 39.02 74.23 -80.13
N SER A 17 37.80 73.71 -80.00
CA SER A 17 36.92 73.99 -78.85
C SER A 17 36.92 72.80 -77.89
N VAL A 18 36.86 73.07 -76.58
CA VAL A 18 37.03 72.06 -75.51
C VAL A 18 35.93 70.99 -75.53
N ASP A 19 34.75 71.32 -76.05
CA ASP A 19 33.62 70.39 -76.09
C ASP A 19 33.76 69.29 -77.16
N THR A 20 34.54 69.51 -78.23
CA THR A 20 34.83 68.51 -79.27
C THR A 20 35.91 67.48 -78.87
N LEU A 21 36.62 67.68 -77.74
CA LEU A 21 37.62 66.74 -77.23
C LEU A 21 37.03 65.63 -76.32
N LYS A 22 35.70 65.51 -76.24
CA LYS A 22 35.03 64.48 -75.43
C LYS A 22 35.03 63.10 -76.09
N GLU A 23 35.10 63.04 -77.41
CA GLU A 23 35.22 61.78 -78.14
C GLU A 23 36.70 61.51 -78.41
N TYR A 24 37.28 60.62 -77.61
CA TYR A 24 38.68 60.22 -77.77
C TYR A 24 38.81 58.72 -77.67
N TRP A 25 39.70 58.19 -78.48
CA TRP A 25 40.12 56.81 -78.39
C TRP A 25 41.32 56.74 -77.43
N TYR A 26 41.16 55.98 -76.36
CA TYR A 26 42.19 55.77 -75.34
C TYR A 26 42.54 54.30 -75.32
N LEU A 27 43.82 53.99 -75.51
CA LEU A 27 44.30 52.64 -75.38
C LEU A 27 45.59 52.64 -74.56
N ASN A 28 45.64 51.80 -73.54
CA ASN A 28 46.82 51.61 -72.73
C ASN A 28 47.59 50.40 -73.24
N VAL A 29 48.77 50.60 -73.79
CA VAL A 29 49.47 49.56 -74.57
C VAL A 29 50.87 49.30 -74.04
N HIS A 30 51.57 50.34 -73.62
CA HIS A 30 52.85 50.18 -72.94
C HIS A 30 52.62 50.04 -71.44
N ASP A 31 53.55 49.41 -70.75
CA ASP A 31 53.43 49.17 -69.31
C ASP A 31 53.30 50.50 -68.54
N ASN A 32 52.41 50.56 -67.56
CA ASN A 32 52.03 51.81 -66.90
C ASN A 32 53.12 52.38 -66.00
N ASP A 33 53.91 51.51 -65.36
CA ASP A 33 54.86 51.93 -64.34
C ASP A 33 56.28 52.16 -64.90
N TYR A 34 56.69 51.38 -65.92
CA TYR A 34 58.03 51.48 -66.54
C TYR A 34 58.00 51.74 -68.05
N GLY A 35 56.85 51.62 -68.71
CA GLY A 35 56.65 51.77 -70.16
C GLY A 35 56.15 53.15 -70.57
N GLN A 36 56.76 54.21 -70.05
CA GLN A 36 56.40 55.58 -70.46
C GLN A 36 56.65 55.75 -71.96
N ILE A 37 55.67 56.28 -72.69
CA ILE A 37 55.81 56.43 -74.14
C ILE A 37 56.88 57.48 -74.46
N GLN A 38 57.98 57.03 -75.04
CA GLN A 38 59.14 57.84 -75.38
C GLN A 38 58.94 58.53 -76.75
N GLY A 39 58.18 57.93 -77.66
CA GLY A 39 57.92 58.51 -78.97
C GLY A 39 56.72 57.91 -79.69
N ILE A 40 56.04 58.73 -80.49
CA ILE A 40 54.93 58.35 -81.37
C ILE A 40 55.18 58.96 -82.76
N CYS A 41 55.05 58.16 -83.82
CA CYS A 41 55.30 58.56 -85.21
C CYS A 41 54.35 57.83 -86.16
N SER A 42 53.85 58.47 -87.22
CA SER A 42 53.14 57.76 -88.31
C SER A 42 54.13 57.17 -89.31
N SER A 43 53.73 56.14 -90.03
CA SER A 43 54.46 55.63 -91.20
C SER A 43 54.38 56.64 -92.35
N HIS A 44 55.30 56.58 -93.31
CA HIS A 44 55.37 57.56 -94.42
C HIS A 44 54.09 57.59 -95.29
N ASP A 45 53.34 56.50 -95.33
CA ASP A 45 52.05 56.38 -96.01
C ASP A 45 50.85 56.72 -95.10
N ASP A 46 51.10 57.19 -93.88
CA ASP A 46 50.14 57.58 -92.82
C ASP A 46 49.11 56.49 -92.44
N ARG A 47 49.33 55.25 -92.89
CA ARG A 47 48.46 54.10 -92.58
C ARG A 47 48.67 53.57 -91.18
N PHE A 48 49.91 53.60 -90.68
CA PHE A 48 50.26 53.02 -89.39
C PHE A 48 50.75 54.06 -88.39
N LEU A 49 50.23 54.03 -87.17
CA LEU A 49 50.76 54.76 -86.02
C LEU A 49 51.73 53.87 -85.25
N ILE A 50 52.96 54.30 -85.10
CA ILE A 50 54.01 53.58 -84.40
C ILE A 50 54.26 54.28 -83.07
N THR A 51 54.25 53.51 -81.98
CA THR A 51 54.49 54.00 -80.62
C THR A 51 55.63 53.21 -80.00
N CYS A 52 56.57 53.92 -79.35
CA CYS A 52 57.74 53.35 -78.70
C CYS A 52 57.70 53.69 -77.21
N GLY A 53 57.69 52.66 -76.36
CA GLY A 53 57.68 52.77 -74.91
C GLY A 53 59.07 52.67 -74.30
N GLY A 54 59.23 53.22 -73.10
CA GLY A 54 60.44 53.11 -72.27
C GLY A 54 60.71 51.69 -71.74
N ASP A 55 59.74 50.78 -71.91
CA ASP A 55 59.85 49.34 -71.69
C ASP A 55 60.60 48.62 -72.82
N GLY A 56 60.99 49.34 -73.89
CA GLY A 56 61.75 48.84 -75.02
C GLY A 56 60.91 48.23 -76.14
N ASN A 57 59.57 48.28 -76.02
CA ASN A 57 58.65 47.74 -77.00
C ASN A 57 58.20 48.81 -78.00
N ILE A 58 58.02 48.40 -79.27
CA ILE A 58 57.49 49.25 -80.34
C ILE A 58 56.23 48.59 -80.90
N PHE A 59 55.09 49.27 -80.76
CA PHE A 59 53.81 48.80 -81.28
C PHE A 59 53.37 49.63 -82.48
N THR A 60 52.93 48.95 -83.54
CA THR A 60 52.39 49.57 -84.76
C THR A 60 50.88 49.32 -84.86
N PHE A 61 50.10 50.39 -84.89
CA PHE A 61 48.64 50.36 -85.02
C PHE A 61 48.24 50.76 -86.43
N ASN A 62 47.36 49.99 -87.05
CA ASN A 62 46.74 50.43 -88.30
C ASN A 62 45.62 51.44 -87.98
N ILE A 63 45.69 52.63 -88.56
CA ILE A 63 44.75 53.73 -88.26
C ILE A 63 43.48 53.61 -89.12
N TRP A 64 43.54 52.90 -90.26
CA TRP A 64 42.38 52.71 -91.14
C TRP A 64 41.87 51.27 -91.09
N SER A 65 40.56 51.12 -90.87
CA SER A 65 39.83 49.86 -91.04
C SER A 65 39.74 49.51 -92.53
N GLU A 66 39.80 48.23 -92.88
CA GLU A 66 39.77 47.70 -94.26
C GLU A 66 38.50 48.05 -95.08
N GLU A 67 37.57 48.85 -94.53
CA GLU A 67 36.27 49.17 -95.11
C GLU A 67 36.26 50.41 -96.03
N GLU A 68 37.34 51.19 -96.12
CA GLU A 68 37.42 52.33 -97.06
C GLU A 68 38.67 52.29 -97.94
N LEU A 69 38.65 51.42 -98.97
CA LEU A 69 39.52 51.52 -100.14
C LEU A 69 38.64 51.62 -101.41
N PRO A 70 38.77 52.67 -102.23
CA PRO A 70 37.98 52.80 -103.46
C PRO A 70 38.38 51.72 -104.48
N GLU A 71 37.40 50.91 -104.91
CA GLU A 71 37.52 49.95 -106.00
C GLU A 71 37.68 50.66 -107.36
N GLU A 72 38.90 50.83 -107.85
CA GLU A 72 39.15 50.97 -109.30
C GLU A 72 40.41 50.19 -109.69
N LEU A 73 40.24 49.08 -110.44
CA LEU A 73 41.08 48.59 -111.56
C LEU A 73 40.58 47.18 -112.05
N PRO A 74 40.74 46.82 -113.35
CA PRO A 74 39.90 45.83 -114.02
C PRO A 74 40.33 44.36 -113.83
N LYS A 75 39.32 43.48 -113.83
CA LYS A 75 39.44 42.01 -113.76
C LYS A 75 39.87 41.40 -115.10
N GLU A 76 41.00 40.69 -115.10
CA GLU A 76 41.20 39.53 -115.99
C GLU A 76 41.86 38.36 -115.22
N LEU A 77 41.31 37.17 -115.48
CA LEU A 77 41.84 35.82 -115.21
C LEU A 77 41.67 35.19 -113.80
N LYS A 78 40.68 34.28 -113.75
CA LYS A 78 40.73 32.87 -113.30
C LYS A 78 40.27 32.47 -111.88
N VAL A 79 39.31 31.51 -111.94
CA VAL A 79 38.95 30.40 -111.03
C VAL A 79 38.05 30.71 -109.82
N LYS A 80 36.81 30.18 -109.90
CA LYS A 80 35.80 30.16 -108.84
C LYS A 80 36.10 29.04 -107.84
N ILE A 81 36.37 29.42 -106.59
CA ILE A 81 36.25 28.56 -105.41
C ILE A 81 35.02 29.07 -104.63
N PRO A 82 34.08 28.22 -104.17
CA PRO A 82 32.93 28.69 -103.43
C PRO A 82 33.34 29.18 -102.03
N SER A 83 32.88 30.37 -101.67
CA SER A 83 33.12 31.04 -100.39
C SER A 83 32.42 30.32 -99.22
N PRO A 84 33.02 30.28 -98.02
CA PRO A 84 32.32 29.98 -96.78
C PRO A 84 31.20 31.01 -96.57
N ARG A 85 30.05 30.56 -96.07
CA ARG A 85 28.84 31.39 -95.88
C ARG A 85 29.14 32.66 -95.07
N SER A 86 28.88 33.80 -95.71
CA SER A 86 28.69 35.11 -95.07
C SER A 86 27.52 35.05 -94.09
N GLY A 87 27.75 35.42 -92.82
CA GLY A 87 26.65 35.56 -91.84
C GLY A 87 26.98 35.43 -90.35
N LEU A 88 28.26 35.40 -89.93
CA LEU A 88 28.61 35.25 -88.50
C LEU A 88 29.07 36.54 -87.80
N GLU A 89 29.02 37.71 -88.47
CA GLU A 89 29.54 38.97 -87.89
C GLU A 89 28.46 39.83 -87.19
N LYS A 90 27.28 39.26 -86.90
CA LYS A 90 26.22 39.96 -86.13
C LYS A 90 25.95 39.38 -84.73
N GLU A 91 26.80 38.51 -84.19
CA GLU A 91 26.65 38.04 -82.81
C GLU A 91 27.54 38.85 -81.85
N LYS A 92 26.90 39.62 -80.96
CA LYS A 92 27.53 40.30 -79.82
C LYS A 92 28.22 39.26 -78.93
N ALA A 93 29.33 39.63 -78.28
CA ALA A 93 29.92 38.82 -77.22
C ALA A 93 28.87 38.49 -76.15
N ALA A 94 28.70 37.20 -75.84
CA ALA A 94 27.68 36.73 -74.90
C ALA A 94 27.98 37.21 -73.47
N GLU A 95 26.97 37.74 -72.79
CA GLU A 95 27.02 38.08 -71.36
C GLU A 95 26.92 36.80 -70.52
N ASP A 96 27.71 36.74 -69.44
CA ASP A 96 27.75 35.59 -68.51
C ASP A 96 26.42 35.43 -67.77
N ILE A 97 25.93 34.19 -67.69
CA ILE A 97 24.62 33.85 -67.10
C ILE A 97 24.69 34.01 -65.56
N LYS A 98 23.88 34.91 -64.99
CA LYS A 98 23.78 35.15 -63.53
C LYS A 98 22.60 34.46 -62.84
N ASP A 99 21.77 33.72 -63.59
CA ASP A 99 20.53 33.11 -63.10
C ASP A 99 20.78 31.65 -62.69
N PRO A 100 20.55 31.24 -61.42
CA PRO A 100 20.86 29.88 -60.95
C PRO A 100 20.01 28.76 -61.59
N ASP A 101 18.88 29.11 -62.24
CA ASP A 101 18.01 28.17 -62.96
C ASP A 101 18.30 28.12 -64.48
N ALA A 102 19.24 28.91 -64.98
CA ALA A 102 19.60 28.89 -66.39
C ALA A 102 20.54 27.71 -66.69
N TYR A 103 20.14 26.89 -67.66
CA TYR A 103 20.90 25.72 -68.09
C TYR A 103 22.35 26.07 -68.42
N THR A 104 23.27 25.26 -67.89
CA THR A 104 24.70 25.39 -68.17
C THR A 104 24.94 25.22 -69.68
N ILE A 105 25.96 25.86 -70.26
CA ILE A 105 26.29 25.73 -71.71
C ILE A 105 26.42 24.25 -72.12
N GLU A 106 26.92 23.39 -71.24
CA GLU A 106 26.97 21.94 -71.46
C GLU A 106 25.58 21.28 -71.46
N GLU A 107 24.69 21.67 -70.54
CA GLU A 107 23.31 21.18 -70.48
C GLU A 107 22.49 21.67 -71.69
N VAL A 108 22.70 22.92 -72.13
CA VAL A 108 22.11 23.45 -73.36
C VAL A 108 22.62 22.68 -74.57
N LYS A 109 23.91 22.34 -74.61
CA LYS A 109 24.49 21.54 -75.70
C LYS A 109 23.93 20.12 -75.70
N GLN A 110 23.85 19.47 -74.53
CA GLN A 110 23.25 18.15 -74.38
C GLN A 110 21.76 18.15 -74.74
N LYS A 111 21.02 19.17 -74.30
CA LYS A 111 19.60 19.34 -74.61
C LYS A 111 19.41 19.58 -76.11
N LYS A 112 20.17 20.47 -76.74
CA LYS A 112 20.16 20.71 -78.19
C LYS A 112 20.54 19.47 -78.98
N GLU A 113 21.52 18.68 -78.53
CA GLU A 113 21.84 17.39 -79.13
C GLU A 113 20.70 16.38 -78.95
N SER A 114 20.05 16.35 -77.80
CA SER A 114 18.91 15.48 -77.53
C SER A 114 17.68 15.88 -78.35
N GLU A 115 17.39 17.17 -78.49
CA GLU A 115 16.34 17.73 -79.33
C GLU A 115 16.62 17.47 -80.80
N ARG A 116 17.88 17.60 -81.23
CA ARG A 116 18.30 17.21 -82.59
C ARG A 116 18.08 15.71 -82.82
N LYS A 117 18.49 14.86 -81.88
CA LYS A 117 18.25 13.40 -81.95
C LYS A 117 16.75 13.08 -81.96
N MET A 118 15.95 13.80 -81.17
CA MET A 118 14.49 13.65 -81.12
C MET A 118 13.86 14.08 -82.44
N LYS A 119 14.25 15.23 -82.99
CA LYS A 119 13.77 15.74 -84.28
C LYS A 119 14.17 14.80 -85.42
N GLU A 120 15.41 14.32 -85.46
CA GLU A 120 15.85 13.32 -86.44
C GLU A 120 15.08 11.99 -86.29
N ALA A 121 14.76 11.59 -85.05
CA ALA A 121 13.93 10.42 -84.79
C ALA A 121 12.46 10.64 -85.19
N GLU A 122 11.91 11.83 -84.97
CA GLU A 122 10.56 12.23 -85.37
C GLU A 122 10.43 12.34 -86.88
N GLU A 123 11.41 12.90 -87.57
CA GLU A 123 11.47 12.92 -89.03
C GLU A 123 11.52 11.49 -89.60
N LYS A 124 12.31 10.60 -88.99
CA LYS A 124 12.31 9.17 -89.36
C LYS A 124 10.96 8.49 -89.07
N LYS A 125 10.32 8.79 -87.94
CA LYS A 125 8.98 8.30 -87.61
C LYS A 125 7.93 8.82 -88.58
N ASN A 126 7.99 10.10 -88.96
CA ASN A 126 7.07 10.73 -89.89
C ASN A 126 7.22 10.13 -91.29
N LYS A 127 8.46 9.94 -91.77
CA LYS A 127 8.72 9.19 -93.01
C LYS A 127 8.13 7.78 -92.96
N LYS A 128 8.33 7.06 -91.85
CA LYS A 128 7.74 5.72 -91.64
C LYS A 128 6.22 5.75 -91.55
N ARG A 129 5.62 6.82 -90.99
CA ARG A 129 4.17 7.02 -90.93
C ARG A 129 3.60 7.28 -92.33
N GLU A 130 4.26 8.11 -93.13
CA GLU A 130 3.90 8.34 -94.52
C GLU A 130 3.97 7.04 -95.33
N GLU A 131 5.06 6.28 -95.19
CA GLU A 131 5.20 4.93 -95.78
C GLU A 131 4.06 4.00 -95.32
N LEU A 132 3.73 3.97 -94.02
CA LEU A 132 2.63 3.16 -93.50
C LEU A 132 1.26 3.62 -93.99
N ILE A 133 1.04 4.93 -94.15
CA ILE A 133 -0.20 5.48 -94.70
C ILE A 133 -0.34 5.08 -96.17
N ALA A 134 0.74 5.17 -96.94
CA ALA A 134 0.78 4.67 -98.31
C ALA A 134 0.45 3.16 -98.36
N LEU A 135 1.13 2.34 -97.55
CA LEU A 135 0.88 0.89 -97.46
C LEU A 135 -0.54 0.55 -96.98
N ARG A 136 -1.11 1.35 -96.07
CA ARG A 136 -2.51 1.19 -95.62
C ARG A 136 -3.49 1.54 -96.72
N HIS A 137 -3.23 2.60 -97.48
CA HIS A 137 -4.03 2.93 -98.65
C HIS A 137 -3.95 1.83 -99.70
N ASP A 138 -2.75 1.30 -99.97
CA ASP A 138 -2.55 0.17 -100.88
C ASP A 138 -3.29 -1.09 -100.38
N PHE A 139 -3.25 -1.37 -99.08
CA PHE A 139 -3.97 -2.50 -98.49
C PHE A 139 -5.49 -2.33 -98.52
N VAL A 140 -6.01 -1.15 -98.20
CA VAL A 140 -7.44 -0.84 -98.32
C VAL A 140 -7.89 -0.93 -99.77
N PHE A 141 -7.07 -0.46 -100.71
CA PHE A 141 -7.32 -0.61 -102.14
C PHE A 141 -7.33 -2.09 -102.58
N LEU A 142 -6.45 -2.93 -102.02
CA LEU A 142 -6.46 -4.37 -102.24
C LEU A 142 -7.72 -5.03 -101.66
N LEU A 143 -8.17 -4.63 -100.46
CA LEU A 143 -9.42 -5.12 -99.87
C LEU A 143 -10.63 -4.73 -100.70
N GLN A 144 -10.70 -3.49 -101.17
CA GLN A 144 -11.77 -3.01 -102.06
C GLN A 144 -11.80 -3.81 -103.36
N LYS A 145 -10.64 -4.06 -103.99
CA LYS A 145 -10.54 -4.92 -105.18
C LYS A 145 -10.93 -6.37 -104.92
N ASN A 146 -10.65 -6.89 -103.74
CA ASN A 146 -11.06 -8.24 -103.34
C ASN A 146 -12.58 -8.31 -103.12
N GLU A 147 -13.19 -7.27 -102.55
CA GLU A 147 -14.65 -7.18 -102.39
C GLU A 147 -15.40 -7.05 -103.72
N GLU A 148 -14.79 -6.43 -104.74
CA GLU A 148 -15.32 -6.34 -106.12
C GLU A 148 -15.35 -7.69 -106.86
N LEU A 149 -14.60 -8.70 -106.39
CA LEU A 149 -14.59 -10.04 -106.99
C LEU A 149 -15.83 -10.86 -106.59
N PRO A 150 -16.31 -11.80 -107.42
CA PRO A 150 -17.39 -12.71 -107.06
C PRO A 150 -17.07 -13.51 -105.79
N LYS A 151 -18.07 -13.76 -104.92
CA LYS A 151 -17.93 -14.38 -103.57
C LYS A 151 -17.13 -15.71 -103.48
N HIS A 152 -16.92 -16.42 -104.59
CA HIS A 152 -16.12 -17.66 -104.65
C HIS A 152 -14.65 -17.45 -105.06
N MET A 153 -14.29 -16.23 -105.47
CA MET A 153 -12.93 -15.78 -105.81
C MET A 153 -12.39 -14.73 -104.81
N GLN A 154 -13.19 -14.34 -103.81
CA GLN A 154 -12.75 -13.43 -102.75
C GLN A 154 -11.82 -14.18 -101.79
N LEU A 155 -10.64 -13.61 -101.54
CA LEU A 155 -9.70 -14.14 -100.55
C LEU A 155 -10.20 -13.86 -99.13
N HIS A 156 -10.08 -14.81 -98.23
CA HIS A 156 -10.39 -14.60 -96.81
C HIS A 156 -9.27 -13.80 -96.11
N ARG A 157 -9.58 -13.11 -95.00
CA ARG A 157 -8.60 -12.26 -94.28
C ARG A 157 -7.34 -13.01 -93.85
N GLU A 158 -7.46 -14.29 -93.56
CA GLU A 158 -6.37 -15.20 -93.18
C GLU A 158 -5.39 -15.48 -94.34
N GLU A 159 -5.84 -15.37 -95.60
CA GLU A 159 -5.00 -15.59 -96.80
C GLU A 159 -4.19 -14.34 -97.20
N PHE A 160 -4.51 -13.16 -96.64
CA PHE A 160 -3.70 -11.95 -96.76
C PHE A 160 -2.51 -11.94 -95.77
N GLU A 161 -2.46 -12.88 -94.83
CA GLU A 161 -1.36 -13.04 -93.89
C GLU A 161 -0.24 -13.85 -94.56
N MET A 162 0.86 -13.17 -94.92
CA MET A 162 1.94 -13.78 -95.69
C MET A 162 2.60 -14.99 -94.98
N ASP A 163 2.89 -14.89 -93.67
CA ASP A 163 3.46 -15.98 -92.85
C ASP A 163 3.20 -15.73 -91.35
N HIS A 164 2.54 -16.67 -90.67
CA HIS A 164 2.21 -16.59 -89.23
C HIS A 164 3.47 -16.45 -88.35
N ARG A 165 4.60 -17.01 -88.80
CA ARG A 165 5.90 -16.96 -88.08
C ARG A 165 6.41 -15.53 -87.90
N ILE A 166 6.07 -14.62 -88.82
CA ILE A 166 6.47 -13.21 -88.74
C ILE A 166 5.70 -12.51 -87.62
N PHE A 167 4.41 -12.80 -87.46
CA PHE A 167 3.59 -12.25 -86.39
C PHE A 167 4.01 -12.79 -85.02
N GLU A 168 4.26 -14.09 -84.90
CA GLU A 168 4.80 -14.69 -83.67
C GLU A 168 6.15 -14.09 -83.27
N GLU A 169 7.06 -13.88 -84.24
CA GLU A 169 8.36 -13.25 -83.98
C GLU A 169 8.22 -11.76 -83.63
N LEU A 170 7.28 -11.03 -84.25
CA LEU A 170 6.96 -9.64 -83.90
C LEU A 170 6.35 -9.53 -82.50
N ASP A 171 5.49 -10.46 -82.09
CA ASP A 171 4.92 -10.50 -80.75
C ASP A 171 5.98 -10.92 -79.72
N ARG A 172 6.87 -11.85 -80.06
CA ARG A 172 8.03 -12.18 -79.23
C ARG A 172 8.94 -10.97 -79.03
N GLN A 173 9.25 -10.22 -80.09
CA GLN A 173 10.01 -8.98 -80.01
C GLN A 173 9.27 -7.90 -79.22
N ARG A 174 7.94 -7.79 -79.37
CA ARG A 174 7.10 -6.88 -78.59
C ARG A 174 7.17 -7.21 -77.11
N VAL A 175 7.00 -8.48 -76.73
CA VAL A 175 7.10 -8.94 -75.33
C VAL A 175 8.51 -8.71 -74.78
N GLN A 176 9.56 -9.01 -75.54
CA GLN A 176 10.94 -8.73 -75.13
C GLN A 176 11.19 -7.23 -74.92
N ARG A 177 10.65 -6.37 -75.79
CA ARG A 177 10.73 -4.91 -75.63
C ARG A 177 9.95 -4.44 -74.40
N ILE A 178 8.75 -4.97 -74.14
CA ILE A 178 7.98 -4.68 -72.93
C ILE A 178 8.75 -5.11 -71.69
N GLN A 179 9.31 -6.31 -71.66
CA GLN A 179 10.13 -6.80 -70.55
C GLN A 179 11.37 -5.93 -70.33
N LEU A 180 12.03 -5.49 -71.41
CA LEU A 180 13.18 -4.60 -71.32
C LEU A 180 12.79 -3.21 -70.79
N VAL A 181 11.63 -2.69 -71.18
CA VAL A 181 11.05 -1.45 -70.62
C VAL A 181 10.69 -1.63 -69.15
N GLN A 182 10.03 -2.72 -68.78
CA GLN A 182 9.73 -3.05 -67.38
C GLN A 182 11.00 -3.16 -66.55
N LYS A 183 12.07 -3.79 -67.04
CA LYS A 183 13.37 -3.85 -66.35
C LYS A 183 14.01 -2.48 -66.17
N LYS A 184 13.91 -1.60 -67.18
CA LYS A 184 14.41 -0.22 -67.09
C LYS A 184 13.61 0.63 -66.12
N LEU A 185 12.28 0.48 -66.11
CA LEU A 185 11.36 1.21 -65.24
C LEU A 185 11.15 0.56 -63.87
N ALA A 186 11.72 -0.63 -63.63
CA ALA A 186 11.49 -1.40 -62.41
C ALA A 186 11.84 -0.59 -61.15
N TRP A 187 12.97 0.12 -61.18
CA TRP A 187 13.38 0.97 -60.06
C TRP A 187 12.44 2.15 -59.85
N GLU A 188 12.00 2.81 -60.92
CA GLU A 188 11.04 3.92 -60.82
C GLU A 188 9.69 3.45 -60.30
N HIS A 189 9.21 2.32 -60.80
CA HIS A 189 8.00 1.67 -60.32
C HIS A 189 8.10 1.36 -58.83
N GLU A 190 9.18 0.71 -58.39
CA GLU A 190 9.38 0.36 -56.98
C GLU A 190 9.49 1.61 -56.09
N LYS A 191 10.19 2.65 -56.57
CA LYS A 191 10.30 3.93 -55.88
C LYS A 191 8.92 4.58 -55.70
N GLN A 192 8.10 4.62 -56.76
CA GLN A 192 6.76 5.20 -56.70
C GLN A 192 5.82 4.34 -55.86
N LEU A 193 5.95 3.01 -55.92
CA LEU A 193 5.18 2.07 -55.12
C LEU A 193 5.48 2.21 -53.63
N ILE A 194 6.76 2.29 -53.23
CA ILE A 194 7.16 2.57 -51.85
C ILE A 194 6.72 3.96 -51.43
N GLY A 195 6.81 4.96 -52.32
CA GLY A 195 6.31 6.31 -52.06
C GLY A 195 4.80 6.31 -51.75
N LEU A 196 4.03 5.61 -52.57
CA LEU A 196 2.59 5.43 -52.38
C LEU A 196 2.28 4.65 -51.10
N GLN A 197 3.04 3.60 -50.78
CA GLN A 197 2.90 2.86 -49.52
C GLN A 197 3.17 3.76 -48.31
N LYS A 198 4.23 4.58 -48.32
CA LYS A 198 4.53 5.53 -47.24
C LYS A 198 3.43 6.58 -47.05
N LEU A 199 2.86 7.06 -48.16
CA LEU A 199 1.72 7.98 -48.11
C LEU A 199 0.47 7.28 -47.56
N GLN A 200 0.23 6.03 -47.96
CA GLN A 200 -0.87 5.23 -47.40
C GLN A 200 -0.67 4.98 -45.90
N THR A 201 0.51 4.56 -45.43
CA THR A 201 0.72 4.29 -44.01
C THR A 201 0.57 5.55 -43.15
N GLN A 202 1.05 6.70 -43.62
CA GLN A 202 0.96 7.96 -42.87
C GLN A 202 -0.46 8.54 -42.81
N PHE A 203 -1.21 8.49 -43.91
CA PHE A 203 -2.50 9.20 -44.04
C PHE A 203 -3.73 8.28 -44.03
N ARG A 204 -3.58 6.98 -44.34
CA ARG A 204 -4.69 6.01 -44.48
C ARG A 204 -4.84 5.09 -43.28
N ASP A 205 -3.76 4.45 -42.83
CA ASP A 205 -3.85 3.39 -41.81
C ASP A 205 -4.35 3.89 -40.44
N ALA A 206 -4.27 5.21 -40.21
CA ALA A 206 -4.80 5.88 -39.03
C ALA A 206 -6.32 6.15 -39.09
N LEU A 207 -6.97 6.00 -40.26
CA LEU A 207 -8.36 6.39 -40.50
C LEU A 207 -9.21 5.20 -40.97
N GLU A 208 -10.23 4.83 -40.21
CA GLU A 208 -11.30 3.96 -40.71
C GLU A 208 -12.28 4.78 -41.59
N PHE A 209 -12.53 4.29 -42.82
CA PHE A 209 -13.46 4.96 -43.74
C PHE A 209 -14.88 5.01 -43.17
N THR A 210 -15.54 6.17 -43.32
CA THR A 210 -16.96 6.29 -43.03
C THR A 210 -17.75 5.71 -44.19
N LEU A 211 -18.45 4.61 -43.93
CA LEU A 211 -19.29 3.89 -44.87
C LEU A 211 -20.74 4.30 -44.64
N ILE A 212 -21.49 4.62 -45.70
CA ILE A 212 -22.92 4.94 -45.60
C ILE A 212 -23.70 3.91 -46.40
N VAL A 213 -24.53 3.11 -45.72
CA VAL A 213 -25.40 2.11 -46.34
C VAL A 213 -26.78 2.70 -46.54
N HIS A 214 -27.26 2.70 -47.79
CA HIS A 214 -28.61 3.11 -48.17
C HIS A 214 -29.56 1.92 -48.24
N ALA A 215 -30.82 2.16 -47.88
CA ALA A 215 -31.92 1.26 -48.17
C ALA A 215 -32.19 1.16 -49.68
N ILE A 216 -32.88 0.09 -50.08
CA ILE A 216 -33.13 -0.21 -51.50
C ILE A 216 -34.41 0.49 -51.99
N GLN A 217 -35.46 0.53 -51.18
CA GLN A 217 -36.73 1.20 -51.54
C GLN A 217 -36.95 2.54 -50.82
N SER A 218 -36.36 2.71 -49.64
CA SER A 218 -36.55 3.89 -48.81
C SER A 218 -35.35 4.85 -48.83
N ASN A 219 -35.57 6.12 -48.48
CA ASN A 219 -34.52 7.14 -48.37
C ASN A 219 -33.72 7.03 -47.05
N HIS A 220 -33.71 5.86 -46.43
CA HIS A 220 -33.06 5.66 -45.15
C HIS A 220 -31.60 5.27 -45.36
N GLN A 221 -30.74 5.85 -44.52
CA GLN A 221 -29.30 5.64 -44.57
C GLN A 221 -28.73 5.41 -43.17
N ILE A 222 -27.66 4.64 -43.10
CA ILE A 222 -26.92 4.37 -41.86
C ILE A 222 -25.44 4.54 -42.16
N SER A 223 -24.78 5.42 -41.41
CA SER A 223 -23.33 5.59 -41.48
C SER A 223 -22.60 4.75 -40.43
N THR A 224 -21.35 4.38 -40.68
CA THR A 224 -20.43 3.93 -39.62
C THR A 224 -19.93 5.11 -38.79
N TYR A 225 -19.38 4.83 -37.60
CA TYR A 225 -18.64 5.81 -36.83
C TYR A 225 -17.24 6.00 -37.42
N SER A 226 -16.80 7.24 -37.55
CA SER A 226 -15.39 7.54 -37.81
C SER A 226 -14.58 7.19 -36.57
N LEU A 227 -13.71 6.18 -36.69
CA LEU A 227 -12.78 5.76 -35.67
C LEU A 227 -11.36 6.13 -36.11
N LEU A 228 -10.63 6.79 -35.22
CA LEU A 228 -9.18 6.78 -35.30
C LEU A 228 -8.72 5.46 -34.71
N THR A 229 -7.84 4.76 -35.43
CA THR A 229 -7.13 3.59 -34.92
C THR A 229 -6.51 3.98 -33.57
N MET A 230 -6.88 3.29 -32.49
CA MET A 230 -6.33 3.55 -31.15
C MET A 230 -4.81 3.65 -31.24
N SER A 231 -4.22 4.71 -30.65
CA SER A 231 -2.78 4.96 -30.74
C SER A 231 -2.00 3.68 -30.43
N GLU A 232 -1.07 3.32 -31.32
CA GLU A 232 -0.24 2.12 -31.15
C GLU A 232 0.46 2.11 -29.79
N LYS A 233 0.74 3.28 -29.21
CA LYS A 233 1.28 3.46 -27.85
C LYS A 233 0.34 2.94 -26.76
N TYR A 234 -0.95 3.25 -26.81
CA TYR A 234 -1.94 2.75 -25.85
C TYR A 234 -2.13 1.23 -25.96
N VAL A 235 -2.10 0.70 -27.17
CA VAL A 235 -2.19 -0.76 -27.43
C VAL A 235 -0.90 -1.46 -27.00
N GLN A 236 0.26 -0.84 -27.17
CA GLN A 236 1.57 -1.34 -26.73
C GLN A 236 1.73 -1.28 -25.21
N GLU A 237 1.32 -0.19 -24.54
CA GLU A 237 1.31 -0.05 -23.07
C GLU A 237 0.39 -1.11 -22.43
N LYS A 238 -0.76 -1.39 -23.05
CA LYS A 238 -1.68 -2.46 -22.64
C LYS A 238 -1.10 -3.86 -22.84
N LYS A 239 -0.29 -4.08 -23.89
CA LYS A 239 0.39 -5.36 -24.17
C LYS A 239 1.66 -5.54 -23.33
N GLN A 240 2.36 -4.45 -23.01
CA GLN A 240 3.53 -4.44 -22.14
C GLN A 240 3.16 -4.55 -20.67
N GLY A 241 1.90 -4.28 -20.30
CA GLY A 241 1.31 -4.70 -19.06
C GLY A 241 2.20 -4.40 -17.86
N ASP A 242 2.23 -3.13 -17.45
CA ASP A 242 2.56 -2.83 -16.06
C ASP A 242 1.76 -3.81 -15.19
N SER A 243 2.45 -4.68 -14.45
CA SER A 243 1.79 -5.67 -13.58
C SER A 243 0.82 -4.98 -12.60
N LYS A 244 1.01 -3.67 -12.37
CA LYS A 244 0.09 -2.78 -11.67
C LYS A 244 -1.27 -2.63 -12.38
N TRP A 245 -1.33 -2.50 -13.71
CA TRP A 245 -2.55 -2.29 -14.50
C TRP A 245 -3.51 -3.50 -14.46
N THR A 246 -2.98 -4.71 -14.59
CA THR A 246 -3.76 -5.95 -14.47
C THR A 246 -4.21 -6.22 -13.04
N VAL A 247 -3.33 -5.98 -12.06
CA VAL A 247 -3.65 -6.14 -10.63
C VAL A 247 -4.70 -5.12 -10.17
N LEU A 248 -4.62 -3.87 -10.61
CA LEU A 248 -5.60 -2.82 -10.30
C LEU A 248 -6.95 -3.10 -10.96
N LYS A 249 -6.96 -3.55 -12.22
CA LYS A 249 -8.21 -3.94 -12.91
C LYS A 249 -8.88 -5.14 -12.23
N GLN A 250 -8.11 -6.13 -11.79
CA GLN A 250 -8.59 -7.26 -10.99
C GLN A 250 -9.13 -6.81 -9.63
N LYS A 251 -8.44 -5.92 -8.92
CA LYS A 251 -8.91 -5.31 -7.67
C LYS A 251 -10.22 -4.54 -7.85
N TRP A 252 -10.35 -3.76 -8.93
CA TRP A 252 -11.57 -3.00 -9.22
C TRP A 252 -12.76 -3.90 -9.60
N THR A 253 -12.52 -4.99 -10.34
CA THR A 253 -13.57 -5.98 -10.64
C THR A 253 -13.94 -6.82 -9.42
N ALA A 254 -12.99 -7.12 -8.54
CA ALA A 254 -13.23 -7.79 -7.27
C ALA A 254 -14.01 -6.89 -6.29
N LEU A 255 -13.74 -5.58 -6.26
CA LEU A 255 -14.52 -4.62 -5.45
C LEU A 255 -16.00 -4.57 -5.87
N LYS A 256 -16.28 -4.57 -7.19
CA LYS A 256 -17.65 -4.64 -7.71
C LYS A 256 -18.37 -5.96 -7.42
N GLN A 257 -17.61 -7.02 -7.15
CA GLN A 257 -18.14 -8.34 -6.78
C GLN A 257 -18.32 -8.44 -5.25
N ALA A 258 -17.44 -7.83 -4.46
CA ALA A 258 -17.54 -7.73 -3.01
C ALA A 258 -18.75 -6.90 -2.54
N GLU A 259 -19.09 -5.81 -3.24
CA GLU A 259 -20.33 -5.05 -3.01
C GLU A 259 -21.62 -5.89 -3.20
N GLN A 260 -21.53 -7.06 -3.83
CA GLN A 260 -22.67 -7.97 -4.03
C GLN A 260 -22.70 -9.18 -3.08
N GLU A 261 -21.59 -9.50 -2.40
CA GLU A 261 -21.45 -10.72 -1.59
C GLU A 261 -21.44 -10.46 -0.07
N GLU A 262 -21.52 -9.20 0.38
CA GLU A 262 -21.62 -8.86 1.80
C GLU A 262 -23.06 -9.01 2.35
N LYS A 263 -23.63 -10.21 2.19
CA LYS A 263 -24.80 -10.68 2.94
C LYS A 263 -24.65 -12.18 3.17
N VAL A 264 -24.64 -12.58 4.47
CA VAL A 264 -24.73 -13.96 5.02
C VAL A 264 -23.35 -14.66 5.11
N ASP A 265 -22.81 -15.20 6.21
CA ASP A 265 -23.30 -15.70 7.51
C ASP A 265 -22.14 -15.80 8.55
N ILE A 266 -22.47 -15.75 9.85
CA ILE A 266 -21.54 -15.94 10.99
C ILE A 266 -21.67 -17.39 11.55
N PRO A 267 -20.59 -18.18 11.71
CA PRO A 267 -20.64 -19.44 12.45
C PRO A 267 -20.37 -19.26 13.96
N ARG A 268 -21.27 -19.76 14.79
CA ARG A 268 -21.13 -19.86 16.25
C ARG A 268 -20.28 -21.07 16.65
N GLU A 269 -19.21 -20.84 17.40
CA GLU A 269 -18.47 -21.87 18.13
C GLU A 269 -19.14 -22.16 19.48
N THR A 270 -19.33 -23.44 19.81
CA THR A 270 -19.69 -23.90 21.15
C THR A 270 -18.71 -24.97 21.60
N SER A 271 -17.91 -24.66 22.63
CA SER A 271 -17.04 -25.60 23.33
C SER A 271 -17.84 -26.41 24.38
N PRO A 272 -17.54 -27.70 24.61
CA PRO A 272 -18.15 -28.47 25.69
C PRO A 272 -17.33 -28.42 27.00
N VAL A 273 -18.07 -28.30 28.11
CA VAL A 273 -17.60 -28.22 29.50
C VAL A 273 -17.24 -29.60 30.05
N HIS A 274 -16.07 -29.73 30.69
CA HIS A 274 -15.64 -30.87 31.50
C HIS A 274 -16.35 -30.90 32.87
N ARG A 275 -16.84 -32.08 33.27
CA ARG A 275 -17.26 -32.42 34.64
C ARG A 275 -16.15 -33.24 35.28
N GLU A 276 -15.63 -32.80 36.42
CA GLU A 276 -14.88 -33.64 37.35
C GLU A 276 -15.63 -33.80 38.66
N SER A 277 -15.63 -35.05 39.13
CA SER A 277 -16.36 -35.58 40.27
C SER A 277 -15.58 -35.43 41.57
N VAL A 278 -16.32 -35.09 42.63
CA VAL A 278 -15.92 -35.07 44.04
C VAL A 278 -15.71 -36.50 44.57
N THR A 279 -14.62 -36.72 45.31
CA THR A 279 -14.49 -37.84 46.26
C THR A 279 -14.23 -37.30 47.67
N PHE A 280 -15.09 -37.69 48.59
CA PHE A 280 -14.97 -37.50 50.04
C PHE A 280 -14.12 -38.63 50.64
N GLU A 281 -13.26 -38.30 51.59
CA GLU A 281 -12.74 -39.26 52.58
C GLU A 281 -13.01 -38.71 53.99
N ASP A 282 -13.78 -39.49 54.75
CA ASP A 282 -14.02 -39.37 56.18
C ASP A 282 -12.85 -39.98 56.96
N GLU A 283 -12.30 -39.26 57.93
CA GLU A 283 -11.61 -39.90 59.06
C GLU A 283 -12.03 -39.26 60.39
N ALA A 284 -12.73 -40.06 61.19
CA ALA A 284 -13.06 -39.79 62.57
C ALA A 284 -12.05 -40.51 63.48
N GLU A 285 -11.41 -39.83 64.44
CA GLU A 285 -10.82 -40.53 65.58
C GLU A 285 -10.71 -39.72 66.90
N LYS A 286 -11.61 -40.12 67.81
CA LYS A 286 -11.52 -40.36 69.27
C LYS A 286 -10.53 -39.59 70.16
N LEU A 287 -11.13 -38.98 71.19
CA LEU A 287 -10.58 -38.55 72.47
C LEU A 287 -9.91 -39.68 73.28
N LYS A 288 -8.77 -39.38 73.90
CA LYS A 288 -8.29 -40.02 75.15
C LYS A 288 -7.66 -38.97 76.08
N THR A 289 -8.10 -38.95 77.33
CA THR A 289 -7.57 -38.18 78.46
C THR A 289 -6.21 -38.71 78.91
N PRO A 290 -5.25 -37.87 79.34
CA PRO A 290 -3.99 -38.35 79.91
C PRO A 290 -4.00 -38.29 81.44
N GLU A 291 -3.63 -39.40 82.05
CA GLU A 291 -3.27 -39.56 83.46
C GLU A 291 -1.76 -39.29 83.61
N VAL A 292 -1.37 -38.50 84.62
CA VAL A 292 0.00 -38.00 84.81
C VAL A 292 0.93 -39.13 85.29
N ARG A 293 1.95 -39.48 84.49
CA ARG A 293 3.06 -40.37 84.86
C ARG A 293 4.39 -39.60 84.79
N LYS A 294 5.33 -39.96 85.68
CA LYS A 294 6.66 -39.34 85.82
C LYS A 294 7.48 -39.41 84.51
N PRO A 295 8.37 -38.44 84.22
CA PRO A 295 9.02 -38.34 82.92
C PRO A 295 9.97 -39.52 82.67
N THR A 296 9.81 -40.15 81.52
CA THR A 296 10.77 -41.10 80.93
C THR A 296 11.17 -40.53 79.58
N THR A 297 12.35 -40.87 79.04
CA THR A 297 12.83 -40.41 77.71
C THR A 297 11.79 -40.56 76.59
N ARG A 298 11.04 -41.68 76.55
CA ARG A 298 9.94 -41.89 75.61
C ARG A 298 8.76 -40.91 75.74
N TYR A 299 8.52 -40.37 76.94
CA TYR A 299 7.46 -39.38 77.18
C TYR A 299 7.84 -38.00 76.64
N ILE A 300 9.12 -37.64 76.76
CA ILE A 300 9.68 -36.39 76.21
C ILE A 300 9.63 -36.44 74.68
N GLU A 301 10.04 -37.54 74.06
CA GLU A 301 9.93 -37.75 72.60
C GLU A 301 8.47 -37.71 72.12
N SER A 302 7.55 -38.36 72.85
CA SER A 302 6.10 -38.29 72.54
C SER A 302 5.56 -36.86 72.65
N LYS A 303 6.08 -36.04 73.57
CA LYS A 303 5.72 -34.62 73.69
C LYS A 303 6.29 -33.77 72.55
N ARG A 304 7.53 -34.02 72.11
CA ARG A 304 8.13 -33.37 70.92
C ARG A 304 7.33 -33.66 69.64
N GLU A 305 6.93 -34.92 69.45
CA GLU A 305 6.10 -35.33 68.33
C GLU A 305 4.70 -34.69 68.37
N LYS A 306 4.13 -34.52 69.58
CA LYS A 306 2.88 -33.75 69.76
C LYS A 306 3.06 -32.28 69.38
N ILE A 307 4.18 -31.64 69.75
CA ILE A 307 4.48 -30.26 69.36
C ILE A 307 4.61 -30.14 67.84
N ARG A 308 5.33 -31.05 67.18
CA ARG A 308 5.48 -31.06 65.72
C ARG A 308 4.12 -31.08 65.01
N ARG A 309 3.22 -31.97 65.44
CA ARG A 309 1.84 -32.02 64.91
C ARG A 309 1.04 -30.76 65.19
N ILE A 310 1.31 -30.05 66.28
CA ILE A 310 0.66 -28.77 66.59
C ILE A 310 1.20 -27.67 65.66
N VAL A 311 2.50 -27.64 65.39
CA VAL A 311 3.14 -26.71 64.44
C VAL A 311 2.63 -26.95 63.01
N GLU A 312 2.57 -28.19 62.55
CA GLU A 312 2.02 -28.53 61.23
C GLU A 312 0.55 -28.10 61.09
N LYS A 313 -0.26 -28.28 62.14
CA LYS A 313 -1.64 -27.79 62.18
C LYS A 313 -1.72 -26.26 62.14
N TYR A 314 -0.81 -25.57 62.81
CA TYR A 314 -0.71 -24.12 62.81
C TYR A 314 -0.30 -23.57 61.44
N ASP A 315 0.71 -24.15 60.80
CA ASP A 315 1.16 -23.76 59.47
C ASP A 315 0.11 -24.05 58.40
N ALA A 316 -0.58 -25.20 58.48
CA ALA A 316 -1.72 -25.50 57.61
C ALA A 316 -2.86 -24.48 57.77
N LEU A 317 -3.09 -24.00 58.98
CA LEU A 317 -4.11 -22.99 59.27
C LEU A 317 -3.69 -21.60 58.77
N LYS A 318 -2.42 -21.22 58.93
CA LYS A 318 -1.83 -19.99 58.37
C LYS A 318 -1.87 -20.00 56.84
N ALA A 319 -1.57 -21.12 56.20
CA ALA A 319 -1.67 -21.28 54.75
C ALA A 319 -3.11 -21.11 54.26
N LYS A 320 -4.11 -21.65 54.98
CA LYS A 320 -5.54 -21.43 54.67
C LYS A 320 -5.93 -19.95 54.79
N ILE A 321 -5.43 -19.26 55.81
CA ILE A 321 -5.64 -17.81 55.98
C ILE A 321 -5.04 -17.03 54.80
N MET A 322 -3.80 -17.33 54.41
CA MET A 322 -3.14 -16.66 53.28
C MET A 322 -3.85 -16.93 51.95
N LYS A 323 -4.30 -18.17 51.69
CA LYS A 323 -5.11 -18.49 50.51
C LYS A 323 -6.39 -17.68 50.46
N ARG A 324 -7.13 -17.61 51.58
CA ARG A 324 -8.35 -16.80 51.68
C ARG A 324 -8.07 -15.32 51.43
N ARG A 325 -7.00 -14.75 52.01
CA ARG A 325 -6.61 -13.35 51.76
C ARG A 325 -6.25 -13.11 50.30
N ALA A 326 -5.57 -14.04 49.65
CA ALA A 326 -5.23 -13.94 48.24
C ALA A 326 -6.48 -14.00 47.34
N GLU A 327 -7.37 -14.97 47.60
CA GLU A 327 -8.67 -15.09 46.92
C GLU A 327 -9.52 -13.83 47.10
N TRP A 328 -9.55 -13.28 48.32
CA TRP A 328 -10.25 -12.03 48.62
C TRP A 328 -9.65 -10.82 47.89
N HIS A 329 -8.32 -10.72 47.84
CA HIS A 329 -7.64 -9.68 47.07
C HIS A 329 -7.90 -9.80 45.57
N GLU A 330 -7.90 -11.01 45.03
CA GLU A 330 -8.19 -11.24 43.61
C GLU A 330 -9.64 -10.87 43.26
N LEU A 331 -10.59 -11.21 44.14
CA LEU A 331 -11.99 -10.80 44.01
C LEU A 331 -12.16 -9.27 44.12
N TYR A 332 -11.39 -8.60 44.97
CA TYR A 332 -11.44 -7.13 45.04
C TYR A 332 -10.84 -6.45 43.82
N LYS A 333 -9.81 -7.03 43.21
CA LYS A 333 -9.21 -6.53 41.97
C LYS A 333 -10.15 -6.66 40.78
N SER A 334 -11.04 -7.66 40.76
CA SER A 334 -12.00 -7.85 39.67
C SER A 334 -13.18 -6.86 39.72
N LYS A 335 -13.27 -6.01 40.75
CA LYS A 335 -14.28 -4.95 40.84
C LYS A 335 -14.07 -3.93 39.70
N PRO A 336 -15.06 -3.74 38.81
CA PRO A 336 -14.99 -2.73 37.77
C PRO A 336 -14.89 -1.32 38.36
N ARG A 337 -14.21 -0.41 37.67
CA ARG A 337 -14.17 1.01 38.04
C ARG A 337 -15.50 1.69 37.69
N ASP A 338 -15.82 2.79 38.37
CA ASP A 338 -17.09 3.52 38.17
C ASP A 338 -17.27 4.08 36.74
N ASN A 339 -16.16 4.33 36.02
CA ASN A 339 -16.14 4.80 34.62
C ASN A 339 -15.90 3.65 33.61
N TYR A 340 -16.22 2.41 33.97
CA TYR A 340 -16.03 1.27 33.07
C TYR A 340 -17.13 1.24 32.01
N GLU A 341 -16.77 1.54 30.77
CA GLU A 341 -17.58 1.23 29.60
C GLU A 341 -17.24 -0.18 29.12
N ASN A 342 -18.26 -0.97 28.84
CA ASN A 342 -18.07 -2.31 28.28
C ASN A 342 -17.57 -2.18 26.82
N SER A 343 -16.38 -2.71 26.52
CA SER A 343 -15.77 -2.63 25.18
C SER A 343 -16.73 -3.08 24.08
N LYS A 344 -17.51 -4.14 24.35
CA LYS A 344 -18.48 -4.68 23.39
C LYS A 344 -19.59 -3.68 23.07
N ASP A 345 -20.11 -2.98 24.07
CA ASP A 345 -21.19 -2.02 23.86
C ASP A 345 -20.66 -0.78 23.10
N ALA A 346 -19.43 -0.36 23.38
CA ALA A 346 -18.78 0.72 22.64
C ALA A 346 -18.50 0.36 21.17
N GLU A 347 -18.06 -0.88 20.91
CA GLU A 347 -17.89 -1.43 19.57
C GLU A 347 -19.22 -1.55 18.84
N GLU A 348 -20.27 -2.10 19.47
CA GLU A 348 -21.62 -2.20 18.90
C GLU A 348 -22.20 -0.81 18.57
N ILE A 349 -21.94 0.20 19.41
CA ILE A 349 -22.35 1.58 19.13
C ILE A 349 -21.62 2.15 17.92
N LYS A 350 -20.31 1.93 17.81
CA LYS A 350 -19.51 2.37 16.64
C LYS A 350 -20.00 1.69 15.36
N GLU A 351 -20.15 0.36 15.39
CA GLU A 351 -20.67 -0.42 14.27
C GLU A 351 -22.07 0.05 13.87
N ALA A 352 -22.95 0.33 14.84
CA ALA A 352 -24.28 0.86 14.55
C ALA A 352 -24.26 2.27 13.95
N GLN A 353 -23.31 3.13 14.36
CA GLN A 353 -23.14 4.47 13.78
C GLN A 353 -22.67 4.40 12.31
N GLU A 354 -21.79 3.45 11.99
CA GLU A 354 -21.30 3.21 10.64
C GLU A 354 -22.36 2.54 9.75
N ASN A 355 -23.09 1.55 10.29
CA ASN A 355 -24.02 0.69 9.55
C ASN A 355 -25.50 1.07 9.70
N ILE A 356 -25.79 2.31 10.11
CA ILE A 356 -27.18 2.78 10.26
C ILE A 356 -27.94 2.78 8.93
N GLY A 357 -27.23 2.71 7.79
CA GLY A 357 -27.82 2.66 6.45
C GLY A 357 -28.43 3.99 6.01
N CYS A 358 -27.91 5.10 6.54
CA CYS A 358 -28.28 6.44 6.10
C CYS A 358 -27.59 6.80 4.77
N TYR A 359 -28.32 7.45 3.86
CA TYR A 359 -27.71 7.97 2.64
C TYR A 359 -27.03 9.31 2.94
N LYS A 360 -25.71 9.27 3.14
CA LYS A 360 -24.91 10.48 3.38
C LYS A 360 -24.71 11.24 2.07
N LEU A 361 -25.17 12.49 2.00
CA LEU A 361 -24.92 13.35 0.85
C LEU A 361 -23.46 13.81 0.89
N LYS A 362 -22.80 13.84 -0.27
CA LYS A 362 -21.41 14.35 -0.42
C LYS A 362 -21.21 15.82 -0.02
N ALA A 363 -22.31 16.57 0.10
CA ALA A 363 -22.33 17.97 0.54
C ALA A 363 -22.59 18.14 2.06
N ALA A 364 -22.92 17.06 2.79
CA ALA A 364 -23.19 17.14 4.22
C ALA A 364 -21.87 17.18 5.01
N SER A 365 -21.79 17.99 6.08
CA SER A 365 -20.58 18.16 6.91
C SER A 365 -20.13 16.89 7.65
N ASN A 366 -20.98 15.88 7.72
CA ASN A 366 -20.84 14.62 8.44
C ASN A 366 -20.56 13.42 7.50
N TYR A 367 -20.17 13.69 6.24
CA TYR A 367 -19.76 12.68 5.26
C TYR A 367 -18.25 12.39 5.35
N THR A 368 -17.87 11.42 6.18
CA THR A 368 -16.48 10.95 6.26
C THR A 368 -16.10 10.12 5.03
N LEU A 369 -15.05 10.52 4.32
CA LEU A 369 -14.48 9.75 3.20
C LEU A 369 -13.77 8.50 3.71
N THR A 370 -14.21 7.31 3.29
CA THR A 370 -13.45 6.08 3.48
C THR A 370 -12.23 6.06 2.56
N GLU A 371 -11.17 5.33 2.92
CA GLU A 371 -9.93 5.27 2.12
C GLU A 371 -10.19 4.80 0.68
N ASP A 372 -11.14 3.90 0.48
CA ASP A 372 -11.53 3.39 -0.84
C ASP A 372 -12.25 4.44 -1.70
N GLU A 373 -13.04 5.31 -1.06
CA GLU A 373 -13.76 6.42 -1.70
C GLU A 373 -12.85 7.60 -2.08
N ARG A 374 -11.61 7.64 -1.57
CA ARG A 374 -10.63 8.67 -1.95
C ARG A 374 -10.32 8.60 -3.44
N VAL A 375 -10.58 9.71 -4.13
CA VAL A 375 -10.40 9.84 -5.58
C VAL A 375 -8.95 10.21 -5.86
N ASN A 376 -8.18 9.28 -6.40
CA ASN A 376 -6.81 9.55 -6.82
C ASN A 376 -6.73 9.85 -8.33
N THR A 377 -5.67 10.56 -8.76
CA THR A 377 -5.34 10.82 -10.17
C THR A 377 -5.24 9.53 -10.97
N GLU A 378 -4.55 8.52 -10.43
CA GLU A 378 -4.41 7.20 -11.04
C GLU A 378 -5.76 6.50 -11.23
N LYS A 379 -6.62 6.52 -10.18
CA LYS A 379 -7.97 5.94 -10.23
C LYS A 379 -8.80 6.61 -11.34
N LYS A 380 -8.71 7.94 -11.51
CA LYS A 380 -9.42 8.67 -12.57
C LYS A 380 -8.84 8.44 -13.97
N MET A 381 -7.52 8.37 -14.12
CA MET A 381 -6.89 7.97 -15.39
C MET A 381 -7.34 6.58 -15.83
N MET A 382 -7.42 5.63 -14.90
CA MET A 382 -7.95 4.29 -15.16
C MET A 382 -9.42 4.31 -15.60
N GLN A 383 -10.26 5.11 -14.93
CA GLN A 383 -11.66 5.29 -15.32
C GLN A 383 -11.77 5.83 -16.74
N LEU A 384 -11.02 6.89 -17.07
CA LEU A 384 -11.00 7.50 -18.41
C LEU A 384 -10.62 6.48 -19.49
N ALA A 385 -9.50 5.78 -19.31
CA ALA A 385 -9.00 4.78 -20.25
C ALA A 385 -10.02 3.63 -20.45
N SER A 386 -10.67 3.20 -19.37
CA SER A 386 -11.70 2.15 -19.43
C SER A 386 -12.96 2.62 -20.19
N LEU A 387 -13.35 3.88 -20.03
CA LEU A 387 -14.48 4.49 -20.74
C LEU A 387 -14.16 4.65 -22.22
N GLU A 388 -12.98 5.15 -22.57
CA GLU A 388 -12.51 5.26 -23.96
C GLU A 388 -12.45 3.89 -24.66
N GLU A 389 -11.94 2.86 -23.99
CA GLU A 389 -11.95 1.49 -24.51
C GLU A 389 -13.39 1.00 -24.78
N LEU A 390 -14.31 1.26 -23.85
CA LEU A 390 -15.70 0.85 -23.99
C LEU A 390 -16.41 1.60 -25.12
N ILE A 391 -16.15 2.90 -25.27
CA ILE A 391 -16.65 3.73 -26.37
C ILE A 391 -16.12 3.17 -27.70
N HIS A 392 -14.80 2.94 -27.81
CA HIS A 392 -14.19 2.39 -29.02
C HIS A 392 -14.78 1.03 -29.38
N LYS A 393 -14.84 0.09 -28.43
CA LYS A 393 -15.39 -1.25 -28.64
C LYS A 393 -16.85 -1.23 -29.10
N ASN A 394 -17.67 -0.37 -28.51
CA ASN A 394 -19.07 -0.26 -28.90
C ASN A 394 -19.24 0.34 -30.30
N LYS A 395 -18.44 1.34 -30.65
CA LYS A 395 -18.41 1.93 -32.01
C LYS A 395 -17.92 0.91 -33.03
N GLU A 396 -16.85 0.16 -32.73
CA GLU A 396 -16.29 -0.89 -33.60
C GLU A 396 -17.30 -2.03 -33.84
N ASN A 397 -17.98 -2.49 -32.79
CA ASN A 397 -19.02 -3.51 -32.91
C ASN A 397 -20.17 -3.05 -33.81
N MET A 398 -20.62 -1.80 -33.67
CA MET A 398 -21.65 -1.23 -34.55
C MET A 398 -21.14 -1.09 -35.99
N ASN A 399 -19.89 -0.67 -36.19
CA ASN A 399 -19.27 -0.60 -37.51
C ASN A 399 -19.24 -1.96 -38.19
N LYS A 400 -18.86 -3.03 -37.47
CA LYS A 400 -18.88 -4.41 -37.98
C LYS A 400 -20.28 -4.86 -38.40
N GLU A 401 -21.31 -4.54 -37.61
CA GLU A 401 -22.70 -4.85 -37.97
C GLU A 401 -23.13 -4.11 -39.24
N ILE A 402 -22.77 -2.84 -39.40
CA ILE A 402 -23.10 -2.04 -40.60
C ILE A 402 -22.35 -2.56 -41.83
N VAL A 403 -21.08 -2.95 -41.68
CA VAL A 403 -20.31 -3.58 -42.76
C VAL A 403 -20.93 -4.92 -43.15
N SER A 404 -21.36 -5.74 -42.19
CA SER A 404 -22.05 -6.99 -42.49
C SER A 404 -23.38 -6.78 -43.24
N LEU A 405 -24.08 -5.68 -42.95
CA LEU A 405 -25.28 -5.29 -43.69
C LEU A 405 -24.95 -4.86 -45.12
N ARG A 406 -23.85 -4.14 -45.34
CA ARG A 406 -23.34 -3.83 -46.69
C ARG A 406 -23.03 -5.12 -47.45
N ASP A 407 -22.32 -6.06 -46.83
CA ASP A 407 -21.93 -7.31 -47.49
C ASP A 407 -23.17 -8.15 -47.83
N LEU A 408 -24.17 -8.18 -46.93
CA LEU A 408 -25.48 -8.76 -47.21
C LEU A 408 -26.18 -8.07 -48.39
N LYS A 409 -26.13 -6.73 -48.49
CA LYS A 409 -26.67 -5.98 -49.63
C LYS A 409 -26.01 -6.41 -50.94
N VAL A 410 -24.69 -6.58 -50.94
CA VAL A 410 -23.93 -7.05 -52.12
C VAL A 410 -24.40 -8.45 -52.52
N SER A 411 -24.51 -9.38 -51.56
CA SER A 411 -25.02 -10.74 -51.82
C SER A 411 -26.46 -10.74 -52.35
N ILE A 412 -27.35 -9.92 -51.80
CA ILE A 412 -28.72 -9.77 -52.27
C ILE A 412 -28.76 -9.21 -53.69
N ILE A 413 -27.91 -8.24 -54.03
CA ILE A 413 -27.83 -7.71 -55.40
C ILE A 413 -27.37 -8.79 -56.38
N GLU A 414 -26.42 -9.64 -56.01
CA GLU A 414 -25.98 -10.78 -56.83
C GLU A 414 -27.10 -11.82 -57.01
N GLU A 415 -27.83 -12.13 -55.95
CA GLU A 415 -29.00 -13.03 -56.00
C GLU A 415 -30.09 -12.44 -56.90
N ILE A 416 -30.43 -11.16 -56.74
CA ILE A 416 -31.41 -10.46 -57.60
C ILE A 416 -30.94 -10.47 -59.06
N LYS A 417 -29.63 -10.27 -59.35
CA LYS A 417 -29.10 -10.39 -60.71
C LYS A 417 -29.31 -11.81 -61.28
N GLY A 418 -29.13 -12.84 -60.47
CA GLY A 418 -29.42 -14.23 -60.83
C GLY A 418 -30.91 -14.43 -61.15
N LEU A 419 -31.78 -14.05 -60.22
CA LEU A 419 -33.24 -14.14 -60.37
C LEU A 419 -33.77 -13.34 -61.57
N VAL A 420 -33.20 -12.18 -61.86
CA VAL A 420 -33.55 -11.36 -63.03
C VAL A 420 -33.10 -12.02 -64.34
N LYS A 421 -31.95 -12.71 -64.37
CA LYS A 421 -31.54 -13.51 -65.54
C LYS A 421 -32.49 -14.67 -65.78
N GLU A 422 -32.87 -15.40 -64.73
CA GLU A 422 -33.87 -16.46 -64.80
C GLU A 422 -35.23 -15.94 -65.26
N LEU A 423 -35.67 -14.80 -64.72
CA LEU A 423 -36.89 -14.12 -65.13
C LEU A 423 -36.86 -13.74 -66.61
N LYS A 424 -35.74 -13.22 -67.12
CA LYS A 424 -35.56 -12.92 -68.55
C LYS A 424 -35.66 -14.16 -69.43
N SER A 425 -35.05 -15.28 -69.01
CA SER A 425 -35.15 -16.56 -69.72
C SER A 425 -36.59 -17.09 -69.77
N ILE A 426 -37.34 -16.98 -68.66
CA ILE A 426 -38.75 -17.39 -68.59
C ILE A 426 -39.64 -16.46 -69.42
N GLN A 427 -39.39 -15.15 -69.36
CA GLN A 427 -40.13 -14.17 -70.16
C GLN A 427 -39.86 -14.30 -71.66
N ALA A 428 -38.68 -14.77 -72.07
CA ALA A 428 -38.38 -15.04 -73.48
C ALA A 428 -39.28 -16.15 -74.06
N ALA A 429 -39.79 -17.06 -73.22
CA ALA A 429 -40.74 -18.11 -73.60
C ALA A 429 -42.22 -17.69 -73.52
N LEU A 430 -42.52 -16.44 -73.12
CA LEU A 430 -43.88 -15.90 -72.98
C LEU A 430 -44.17 -14.81 -74.03
N ASP A 431 -45.43 -14.70 -74.42
CA ASP A 431 -45.94 -13.64 -75.30
C ASP A 431 -45.81 -12.25 -74.65
N LEU A 432 -45.57 -11.22 -75.46
CA LEU A 432 -45.28 -9.85 -74.99
C LEU A 432 -46.39 -9.25 -74.09
N SER A 433 -47.66 -9.61 -74.32
CA SER A 433 -48.82 -9.08 -73.60
C SER A 433 -48.97 -9.60 -72.16
N GLU A 434 -48.33 -10.73 -71.82
CA GLU A 434 -48.47 -11.38 -70.52
C GLU A 434 -47.22 -11.18 -69.64
N ARG A 435 -46.25 -10.39 -70.11
CA ARG A 435 -45.02 -10.12 -69.37
C ARG A 435 -45.27 -9.06 -68.29
N LEU A 436 -45.11 -9.46 -67.03
CA LEU A 436 -44.92 -8.53 -65.90
C LEU A 436 -43.59 -7.77 -66.04
N PRO A 437 -43.52 -6.50 -65.60
CA PRO A 437 -42.32 -5.69 -65.68
C PRO A 437 -41.18 -6.32 -64.87
N ILE A 438 -39.97 -6.28 -65.44
CA ILE A 438 -38.77 -6.77 -64.77
C ILE A 438 -38.40 -5.79 -63.64
N PRO A 439 -38.24 -6.25 -62.39
CA PRO A 439 -37.77 -5.39 -61.31
C PRO A 439 -36.40 -4.78 -61.63
N LEU A 440 -36.22 -3.50 -61.31
CA LEU A 440 -34.94 -2.83 -61.47
C LEU A 440 -33.91 -3.45 -60.52
N ILE A 441 -32.71 -3.73 -61.03
CA ILE A 441 -31.61 -4.26 -60.22
C ILE A 441 -31.09 -3.10 -59.35
N PRO A 442 -31.08 -3.22 -58.02
CA PRO A 442 -30.54 -2.19 -57.14
C PRO A 442 -29.06 -1.93 -57.45
N GLN A 443 -28.67 -0.65 -57.50
CA GLN A 443 -27.29 -0.23 -57.69
C GLN A 443 -26.67 0.17 -56.36
N LEU A 444 -25.39 -0.15 -56.17
CA LEU A 444 -24.61 0.29 -55.01
C LEU A 444 -24.25 1.77 -55.19
N HIS A 445 -24.45 2.57 -54.15
CA HIS A 445 -24.05 3.97 -54.16
C HIS A 445 -22.51 4.08 -54.02
N PRO A 446 -21.84 5.08 -54.62
CA PRO A 446 -20.41 5.31 -54.42
C PRO A 446 -20.00 5.42 -52.94
N ASP A 447 -20.88 5.97 -52.09
CA ASP A 447 -20.68 6.13 -50.64
C ASP A 447 -20.71 4.81 -49.85
N GLU A 448 -21.25 3.74 -50.45
CA GLU A 448 -21.25 2.38 -49.88
C GLU A 448 -19.92 1.66 -50.10
N VAL A 449 -19.12 2.14 -51.06
CA VAL A 449 -17.83 1.54 -51.43
C VAL A 449 -16.73 2.61 -51.57
N PRO A 450 -16.43 3.38 -50.50
CA PRO A 450 -15.38 4.40 -50.50
C PRO A 450 -13.99 3.82 -50.79
N GLU A 451 -13.80 2.51 -50.56
CA GLU A 451 -12.58 1.78 -50.91
C GLU A 451 -12.28 1.83 -52.43
N LYS A 452 -13.32 1.80 -53.27
CA LYS A 452 -13.19 1.85 -54.75
C LYS A 452 -12.82 3.23 -55.28
N ILE A 453 -12.96 4.29 -54.49
CA ILE A 453 -12.50 5.63 -54.86
C ILE A 453 -10.96 5.65 -54.99
N ILE A 454 -10.29 4.75 -54.26
CA ILE A 454 -8.82 4.66 -54.19
C ILE A 454 -8.28 3.58 -55.15
N GLU A 455 -9.12 2.63 -55.58
CA GLU A 455 -8.75 1.64 -56.59
C GLU A 455 -8.65 2.30 -57.97
N TYR A 456 -7.43 2.46 -58.45
CA TYR A 456 -7.15 3.00 -59.78
C TYR A 456 -7.52 1.98 -60.86
N ASN A 457 -8.70 2.13 -61.44
CA ASN A 457 -9.05 1.43 -62.67
C ASN A 457 -8.29 2.06 -63.86
N SER A 458 -7.97 1.26 -64.88
CA SER A 458 -7.33 1.73 -66.13
C SER A 458 -8.04 2.96 -66.70
N ASP A 459 -9.36 3.01 -66.58
CA ASP A 459 -10.20 4.10 -67.07
C ASP A 459 -10.04 5.39 -66.25
N VAL A 460 -9.79 5.29 -64.94
CA VAL A 460 -9.52 6.44 -64.06
C VAL A 460 -8.13 7.01 -64.35
N LEU A 461 -7.14 6.13 -64.57
CA LEU A 461 -5.78 6.54 -64.96
C LEU A 461 -5.75 7.15 -66.37
N LEU A 462 -6.57 6.65 -67.29
CA LEU A 462 -6.75 7.25 -68.61
C LEU A 462 -7.38 8.63 -68.52
N LYS A 463 -8.46 8.80 -67.75
CA LYS A 463 -9.06 10.13 -67.49
C LYS A 463 -8.08 11.09 -66.84
N PHE A 464 -7.33 10.64 -65.84
CA PHE A 464 -6.30 11.47 -65.20
C PHE A 464 -5.19 11.86 -66.17
N ARG A 465 -4.76 10.94 -67.05
CA ARG A 465 -3.81 11.25 -68.12
C ARG A 465 -4.38 12.27 -69.10
N GLU A 466 -5.63 12.11 -69.52
CA GLU A 466 -6.33 13.04 -70.41
C GLU A 466 -6.47 14.44 -69.77
N GLU A 467 -6.79 14.51 -68.48
CA GLU A 467 -6.84 15.74 -67.69
C GLU A 467 -5.46 16.40 -67.58
N GLN A 468 -4.40 15.63 -67.31
CA GLN A 468 -3.02 16.13 -67.28
C GLN A 468 -2.55 16.61 -68.66
N GLU A 469 -2.90 15.91 -69.73
CA GLU A 469 -2.61 16.32 -71.10
C GLU A 469 -3.40 17.57 -71.50
N ALA A 470 -4.64 17.71 -71.04
CA ALA A 470 -5.45 18.91 -71.23
C ALA A 470 -4.88 20.10 -70.43
N GLU A 471 -4.45 19.88 -69.19
CA GLU A 471 -3.77 20.90 -68.38
C GLU A 471 -2.42 21.30 -68.98
N ALA A 472 -1.65 20.35 -69.52
CA ALA A 472 -0.38 20.63 -70.18
C ALA A 472 -0.60 21.44 -71.47
N LYS A 473 -1.62 21.10 -72.27
CA LYS A 473 -2.02 21.88 -73.45
C LYS A 473 -2.51 23.28 -73.07
N LEU A 474 -3.22 23.42 -71.94
CA LEU A 474 -3.62 24.73 -71.41
C LEU A 474 -2.42 25.55 -70.93
N LYS A 475 -1.42 24.92 -70.29
CA LYS A 475 -0.17 25.57 -69.87
C LYS A 475 0.71 25.96 -71.06
N GLU A 476 0.86 25.12 -72.07
CA GLU A 476 1.54 25.45 -73.34
C GLU A 476 0.84 26.58 -74.09
N ALA A 477 -0.50 26.65 -74.03
CA ALA A 477 -1.26 27.77 -74.60
C ALA A 477 -1.11 29.08 -73.80
N LEU A 478 -0.72 29.01 -72.52
CA LEU A 478 -0.54 30.15 -71.61
C LEU A 478 0.90 30.70 -71.58
N GLU A 479 1.91 29.94 -72.02
CA GLU A 479 3.29 30.45 -72.18
C GLU A 479 3.46 31.44 -73.35
N GLY A 480 2.41 31.68 -74.13
CA GLY A 480 2.36 32.68 -75.21
C GLY A 480 1.93 34.10 -74.82
N CYS A 481 1.67 34.42 -73.54
CA CYS A 481 1.24 35.77 -73.14
C CYS A 481 1.77 36.20 -71.76
N PRO A 482 2.57 37.28 -71.66
CA PRO A 482 3.00 37.82 -70.37
C PRO A 482 2.03 38.91 -69.92
N SER A 483 1.07 38.60 -69.04
CA SER A 483 0.55 39.56 -68.04
C SER A 483 -0.45 38.92 -67.07
N SER A 484 -0.35 39.33 -65.81
CA SER A 484 -1.34 39.20 -64.71
C SER A 484 -1.39 37.90 -63.92
N ARG A 485 -0.53 37.87 -62.89
CA ARG A 485 -0.63 37.02 -61.70
C ARG A 485 -1.51 37.76 -60.67
N ALA A 486 -2.79 37.42 -60.55
CA ALA A 486 -3.60 37.76 -59.38
C ALA A 486 -4.82 36.83 -59.26
N PHE A 487 -5.06 36.37 -58.02
CA PHE A 487 -6.22 35.60 -57.52
C PHE A 487 -6.23 34.07 -57.69
N ARG A 488 -5.59 33.38 -56.73
CA ARG A 488 -6.07 32.09 -56.21
C ARG A 488 -6.85 32.34 -54.93
N HIS A 489 -8.17 32.22 -54.98
CA HIS A 489 -8.99 31.87 -53.83
C HIS A 489 -10.18 31.02 -54.29
N VAL A 490 -10.22 29.80 -53.74
CA VAL A 490 -11.39 29.04 -53.28
C VAL A 490 -12.71 29.30 -54.02
N PHE A 491 -13.16 28.31 -54.79
CA PHE A 491 -14.58 28.07 -55.04
C PHE A 491 -14.85 26.55 -55.02
N LEU A 492 -15.16 26.04 -53.82
CA LEU A 492 -16.07 24.91 -53.65
C LEU A 492 -17.48 25.50 -53.77
N HIS A 493 -18.10 25.38 -54.93
CA HIS A 493 -19.55 25.46 -55.05
C HIS A 493 -20.02 24.44 -56.07
N THR A 494 -20.77 23.47 -55.55
CA THR A 494 -21.74 22.66 -56.26
C THR A 494 -22.77 23.56 -56.98
N PRO A 495 -23.08 23.30 -58.25
CA PRO A 495 -24.32 23.76 -58.86
C PRO A 495 -25.40 22.65 -58.83
N PRO A 496 -26.67 23.01 -59.06
CA PRO A 496 -27.83 22.20 -58.74
C PRO A 496 -28.13 21.15 -59.82
N VAL A 497 -28.62 20.00 -59.38
CA VAL A 497 -29.21 18.97 -60.25
C VAL A 497 -30.61 19.45 -60.63
N GLU A 498 -30.73 20.02 -61.83
CA GLU A 498 -31.99 20.01 -62.59
C GLU A 498 -32.03 18.72 -63.42
N GLU A 499 -33.13 17.99 -63.29
CA GLU A 499 -33.47 16.84 -64.11
C GLU A 499 -33.62 17.27 -65.57
N VAL A 500 -32.76 16.77 -66.45
CA VAL A 500 -32.99 16.77 -67.91
C VAL A 500 -32.57 15.41 -68.45
N GLU A 501 -33.55 14.69 -68.99
CA GLU A 501 -33.36 13.48 -69.80
C GLU A 501 -32.38 13.73 -70.96
N PRO A 502 -31.49 12.77 -71.31
CA PRO A 502 -30.87 12.78 -72.62
C PRO A 502 -31.66 11.87 -73.56
N MET A 503 -32.34 12.54 -74.49
CA MET A 503 -32.81 12.00 -75.75
C MET A 503 -31.62 11.50 -76.59
N ALA A 504 -31.83 10.40 -77.28
CA ALA A 504 -30.88 9.70 -78.13
C ALA A 504 -30.36 10.54 -79.32
N GLN A 505 -29.07 10.38 -79.64
CA GLN A 505 -28.47 10.40 -80.99
C GLN A 505 -27.03 9.86 -80.87
N ALA A 506 -26.75 8.64 -81.34
CA ALA A 506 -26.36 8.29 -82.70
C ALA A 506 -24.91 8.68 -83.07
N ALA A 507 -24.01 7.68 -83.02
CA ALA A 507 -23.08 7.28 -84.09
C ALA A 507 -21.84 6.56 -83.51
N GLY A 508 -21.47 5.43 -84.12
CA GLY A 508 -20.17 4.79 -83.85
C GLY A 508 -20.19 3.28 -83.96
N ALA A 509 -20.43 2.76 -85.17
CA ALA A 509 -20.35 1.35 -85.48
C ALA A 509 -18.94 0.79 -85.17
N SER A 510 -18.90 -0.24 -84.31
CA SER A 510 -17.82 -1.23 -84.31
C SER A 510 -18.45 -2.57 -84.67
N ALA A 511 -18.10 -3.04 -85.86
CA ALA A 511 -18.49 -4.32 -86.40
C ALA A 511 -17.93 -5.46 -85.53
N VAL A 512 -18.77 -6.00 -84.65
CA VAL A 512 -18.63 -7.37 -84.17
C VAL A 512 -19.41 -8.23 -85.16
N VAL A 513 -18.68 -9.03 -85.92
CA VAL A 513 -19.22 -10.12 -86.73
C VAL A 513 -19.84 -11.13 -85.77
N SER A 514 -21.13 -10.98 -85.47
CA SER A 514 -21.93 -12.12 -85.07
C SER A 514 -22.30 -12.86 -86.33
N GLU A 515 -21.73 -14.06 -86.48
CA GLU A 515 -22.27 -15.09 -87.35
C GLU A 515 -23.77 -15.16 -87.12
N GLN A 516 -24.54 -14.68 -88.10
CA GLN A 516 -25.92 -15.08 -88.26
C GLN A 516 -25.88 -16.58 -88.58
N GLN A 517 -25.95 -17.42 -87.55
CA GLN A 517 -26.62 -18.70 -87.71
C GLN A 517 -28.07 -18.36 -88.04
N LYS A 518 -28.36 -18.24 -89.34
CA LYS A 518 -29.70 -18.46 -89.89
C LYS A 518 -30.12 -19.84 -89.43
N ALA A 519 -30.84 -19.91 -88.32
CA ALA A 519 -31.70 -21.04 -88.06
C ALA A 519 -32.65 -21.12 -89.26
N PHE A 520 -32.60 -22.25 -89.98
CA PHE A 520 -33.61 -22.60 -90.96
C PHE A 520 -34.97 -22.52 -90.27
N GLU A 521 -35.82 -21.57 -90.69
CA GLU A 521 -37.25 -21.65 -90.43
C GLU A 521 -37.79 -22.81 -91.27
N MET A 522 -37.88 -23.99 -90.66
CA MET A 522 -38.83 -24.99 -91.12
C MET A 522 -40.22 -24.47 -90.77
N GLU A 523 -41.13 -24.40 -91.75
CA GLU A 523 -42.57 -24.29 -91.50
C GLU A 523 -42.96 -25.34 -90.44
N LYS A 524 -43.33 -24.89 -89.25
CA LYS A 524 -43.85 -25.78 -88.22
C LYS A 524 -45.23 -26.25 -88.70
N ALA A 525 -45.38 -27.57 -88.83
CA ALA A 525 -46.68 -28.20 -89.02
C ALA A 525 -47.67 -27.75 -87.94
N GLU A 526 -48.95 -27.70 -88.28
CA GLU A 526 -50.02 -27.37 -87.33
C GLU A 526 -49.91 -28.27 -86.08
N PRO A 527 -49.80 -27.69 -84.87
CA PRO A 527 -49.53 -28.45 -83.67
C PRO A 527 -50.70 -29.38 -83.33
N THR A 528 -50.36 -30.59 -82.88
CA THR A 528 -51.33 -31.60 -82.44
C THR A 528 -52.04 -31.13 -81.16
N GLU A 529 -53.28 -31.55 -80.89
CA GLU A 529 -54.03 -31.16 -79.68
C GLU A 529 -53.26 -31.38 -78.37
N MET A 530 -52.45 -32.45 -78.31
CA MET A 530 -51.57 -32.75 -77.17
C MET A 530 -50.42 -31.74 -77.02
N GLU A 531 -49.88 -31.22 -78.12
CA GLU A 531 -48.83 -30.20 -78.11
C GLU A 531 -49.39 -28.84 -77.67
N LEU A 532 -50.63 -28.52 -78.07
CA LEU A 532 -51.34 -27.33 -77.58
C LEU A 532 -51.63 -27.40 -76.08
N GLU A 533 -51.96 -28.57 -75.53
CA GLU A 533 -52.09 -28.76 -74.08
C GLU A 533 -50.75 -28.62 -73.35
N ILE A 534 -49.66 -29.15 -73.91
CA ILE A 534 -48.31 -29.02 -73.34
C ILE A 534 -47.91 -27.54 -73.30
N LEU A 535 -48.11 -26.80 -74.40
CA LEU A 535 -47.84 -25.36 -74.46
C LEU A 535 -48.68 -24.56 -73.46
N LYS A 536 -49.96 -24.90 -73.29
CA LYS A 536 -50.83 -24.26 -72.28
C LYS A 536 -50.33 -24.54 -70.85
N ARG A 537 -49.91 -25.77 -70.55
CA ARG A 537 -49.34 -26.13 -69.24
C ARG A 537 -48.01 -25.43 -68.99
N GLU A 538 -47.14 -25.35 -70.00
CA GLU A 538 -45.88 -24.62 -69.94
C GLU A 538 -46.10 -23.11 -69.74
N LYS A 539 -47.10 -22.54 -70.42
CA LYS A 539 -47.50 -21.14 -70.26
C LYS A 539 -47.97 -20.83 -68.84
N ILE A 540 -48.89 -21.64 -68.28
CA ILE A 540 -49.35 -21.49 -66.89
C ILE A 540 -48.18 -21.62 -65.90
N LYS A 541 -47.30 -22.59 -66.13
CA LYS A 541 -46.09 -22.80 -65.32
C LYS A 541 -45.17 -21.57 -65.37
N ASN A 542 -44.93 -21.01 -66.56
CA ASN A 542 -44.06 -19.85 -66.74
C ASN A 542 -44.65 -18.58 -66.09
N LEU A 543 -45.97 -18.38 -66.15
CA LEU A 543 -46.66 -17.28 -65.44
C LEU A 543 -46.53 -17.42 -63.93
N TYR A 544 -46.77 -18.62 -63.38
CA TYR A 544 -46.59 -18.88 -61.95
C TYR A 544 -45.13 -18.68 -61.50
N LEU A 545 -44.16 -19.12 -62.30
CA LEU A 545 -42.73 -18.93 -62.03
C LEU A 545 -42.34 -17.46 -62.08
N GLN A 546 -42.86 -16.70 -63.04
CA GLN A 546 -42.65 -15.25 -63.13
C GLN A 546 -43.16 -14.53 -61.87
N GLU A 547 -44.39 -14.81 -61.44
CA GLU A 547 -44.93 -14.21 -60.22
C GLU A 547 -44.16 -14.60 -58.97
N THR A 548 -43.76 -15.87 -58.85
CA THR A 548 -43.01 -16.35 -57.68
C THR A 548 -41.61 -15.75 -57.64
N LEU A 549 -40.93 -15.59 -58.78
CA LEU A 549 -39.63 -14.91 -58.85
C LEU A 549 -39.74 -13.42 -58.49
N ILE A 550 -40.77 -12.72 -58.96
CA ILE A 550 -41.01 -11.32 -58.60
C ILE A 550 -41.33 -11.18 -57.10
N LYS A 551 -42.19 -12.06 -56.56
CA LYS A 551 -42.49 -12.11 -55.12
C LYS A 551 -41.22 -12.37 -54.28
N LYS A 552 -40.35 -13.27 -54.73
CA LYS A 552 -39.04 -13.52 -54.07
C LYS A 552 -38.16 -12.28 -54.08
N ILE A 553 -37.99 -11.62 -55.22
CA ILE A 553 -37.21 -10.38 -55.34
C ILE A 553 -37.77 -9.30 -54.39
N ASN A 554 -39.08 -9.08 -54.38
CA ASN A 554 -39.71 -8.10 -53.48
C ASN A 554 -39.53 -8.46 -52.00
N THR A 555 -39.59 -9.75 -51.65
CA THR A 555 -39.38 -10.22 -50.28
C THR A 555 -37.94 -9.98 -49.82
N LEU A 556 -36.95 -10.24 -50.68
CA LEU A 556 -35.53 -9.96 -50.38
C LEU A 556 -35.29 -8.48 -50.11
N VAL A 557 -35.89 -7.61 -50.92
CA VAL A 557 -35.77 -6.15 -50.78
C VAL A 557 -36.43 -5.65 -49.48
N ILE A 558 -37.66 -6.12 -49.18
CA ILE A 558 -38.37 -5.74 -47.94
C ILE A 558 -37.62 -6.22 -46.70
N ASN A 559 -37.09 -7.45 -46.72
CA ASN A 559 -36.33 -8.00 -45.60
C ASN A 559 -35.06 -7.18 -45.34
N PHE A 560 -34.33 -6.80 -46.40
CA PHE A 560 -33.15 -5.96 -46.27
C PHE A 560 -33.47 -4.59 -45.67
N ASP A 561 -34.50 -3.90 -46.19
CA ASP A 561 -34.91 -2.60 -45.67
C ASP A 561 -35.37 -2.70 -44.20
N ALA A 562 -36.04 -3.79 -43.80
CA ALA A 562 -36.42 -4.05 -42.41
C ALA A 562 -35.21 -4.25 -41.49
N GLU A 563 -34.19 -5.01 -41.91
CA GLU A 563 -32.94 -5.17 -41.15
C GLU A 563 -32.18 -3.85 -41.00
N LEU A 564 -32.13 -3.05 -42.07
CA LEU A 564 -31.58 -1.70 -42.02
C LEU A 564 -32.35 -0.84 -41.01
N HIS A 565 -33.68 -0.86 -41.02
CA HIS A 565 -34.48 -0.12 -40.03
C HIS A 565 -34.18 -0.50 -38.59
N LEU A 566 -34.06 -1.81 -38.30
CA LEU A 566 -33.72 -2.31 -36.98
C LEU A 566 -32.33 -1.84 -36.55
N LEU A 567 -31.35 -1.93 -37.45
CA LEU A 567 -29.98 -1.49 -37.18
C LEU A 567 -29.91 0.02 -36.98
N ARG A 568 -30.68 0.82 -37.74
CA ARG A 568 -30.77 2.27 -37.58
C ARG A 568 -31.31 2.64 -36.20
N HIS A 569 -32.38 1.98 -35.75
CA HIS A 569 -32.93 2.22 -34.42
C HIS A 569 -31.93 1.83 -33.31
N LYS A 570 -31.21 0.72 -33.50
CA LYS A 570 -30.13 0.30 -32.59
C LYS A 570 -29.00 1.34 -32.57
N LYS A 571 -28.59 1.85 -33.73
CA LYS A 571 -27.58 2.91 -33.86
C LYS A 571 -28.01 4.18 -33.15
N LEU A 572 -29.24 4.68 -33.37
CA LEU A 572 -29.73 5.89 -32.70
C LEU A 572 -29.72 5.76 -31.17
N LYS A 573 -30.10 4.59 -30.65
CA LYS A 573 -30.01 4.32 -29.20
C LYS A 573 -28.56 4.34 -28.73
N LEU A 574 -27.65 3.78 -29.52
CA LEU A 574 -26.22 3.78 -29.24
C LEU A 574 -25.62 5.20 -29.33
N ASP A 575 -26.03 6.03 -30.29
CA ASP A 575 -25.56 7.41 -30.45
C ASP A 575 -25.82 8.23 -29.18
N VAL A 576 -27.01 8.09 -28.59
CA VAL A 576 -27.35 8.73 -27.30
C VAL A 576 -26.41 8.25 -26.19
N GLN A 577 -26.12 6.93 -26.14
CA GLN A 577 -25.20 6.37 -25.16
C GLN A 577 -23.76 6.85 -25.39
N MET A 578 -23.29 6.90 -26.64
CA MET A 578 -21.95 7.40 -26.99
C MET A 578 -21.81 8.86 -26.61
N LYS A 579 -22.80 9.70 -26.90
CA LYS A 579 -22.76 11.11 -26.48
C LYS A 579 -22.78 11.27 -24.96
N SER A 580 -23.56 10.46 -24.24
CA SER A 580 -23.52 10.47 -22.77
C SER A 580 -22.18 10.00 -22.22
N ALA A 581 -21.53 9.03 -22.87
CA ALA A 581 -20.22 8.54 -22.47
C ALA A 581 -19.12 9.56 -22.80
N ASP A 582 -19.18 10.22 -23.97
CA ASP A 582 -18.28 11.31 -24.35
C ASP A 582 -18.37 12.47 -23.33
N LEU A 583 -19.58 12.85 -22.90
CA LEU A 583 -19.79 13.84 -21.83
C LEU A 583 -19.22 13.38 -20.48
N GLY A 584 -19.35 12.09 -20.17
CA GLY A 584 -18.71 11.48 -19.01
C GLY A 584 -17.18 11.55 -19.09
N CYS A 585 -16.58 11.29 -20.26
CA CYS A 585 -15.14 11.45 -20.48
C CYS A 585 -14.69 12.90 -20.28
N ILE A 586 -15.45 13.88 -20.76
CA ILE A 586 -15.17 15.30 -20.54
C ILE A 586 -15.18 15.61 -19.03
N THR A 587 -16.22 15.14 -18.32
CA THR A 587 -16.31 15.31 -16.86
C THR A 587 -15.11 14.68 -16.15
N CYS A 588 -14.73 13.45 -16.52
CA CYS A 588 -13.55 12.78 -15.96
C CYS A 588 -12.23 13.51 -16.29
N CYS A 589 -12.10 14.12 -17.46
CA CYS A 589 -10.96 14.97 -17.80
C CYS A 589 -10.91 16.22 -16.93
N GLU A 590 -12.04 16.89 -16.69
CA GLU A 590 -12.14 18.06 -15.82
C GLU A 590 -11.78 17.70 -14.37
N GLU A 591 -12.33 16.60 -13.86
CA GLU A 591 -11.96 16.05 -12.54
C GLU A 591 -10.46 15.78 -12.46
N LEU A 592 -9.87 15.12 -13.47
CA LEU A 592 -8.44 14.81 -13.51
C LEU A 592 -7.58 16.09 -13.52
N LEU A 593 -7.99 17.13 -14.25
CA LEU A 593 -7.29 18.42 -14.26
C LEU A 593 -7.32 19.10 -12.88
N ILE A 594 -8.43 18.97 -12.14
CA ILE A 594 -8.53 19.46 -10.75
C ILE A 594 -7.62 18.63 -9.84
N LEU A 595 -7.69 17.30 -9.94
CA LEU A 595 -6.90 16.39 -9.11
C LEU A 595 -5.39 16.60 -9.30
N LYS A 596 -4.90 16.73 -10.54
CA LYS A 596 -3.48 17.00 -10.81
C LYS A 596 -2.96 18.29 -10.18
N LYS A 597 -3.82 19.31 -10.01
CA LYS A 597 -3.43 20.55 -9.33
C LYS A 597 -3.32 20.37 -7.82
N LEU A 598 -4.14 19.48 -7.24
CA LEU A 598 -4.22 19.24 -5.80
C LEU A 598 -3.27 18.13 -5.32
N GLU A 599 -2.88 17.22 -6.21
CA GLU A 599 -2.02 16.06 -5.96
C GLU A 599 -0.68 16.43 -5.29
N ILE A 600 -0.05 17.54 -5.69
CA ILE A 600 1.23 17.97 -5.09
C ILE A 600 1.07 18.27 -3.60
N HIS A 601 -0.03 18.93 -3.23
CA HIS A 601 -0.28 19.29 -1.83
C HIS A 601 -0.76 18.09 -1.01
N GLU A 602 -1.56 17.22 -1.62
CA GLU A 602 -1.99 15.95 -1.03
C GLU A 602 -0.79 15.07 -0.68
N ASN A 603 0.11 14.85 -1.64
CA ASN A 603 1.31 14.03 -1.44
C ASN A 603 2.20 14.60 -0.34
N LEU A 604 2.32 15.94 -0.25
CA LEU A 604 3.09 16.58 0.81
C LEU A 604 2.48 16.30 2.20
N LEU A 605 1.16 16.43 2.35
CA LEU A 605 0.46 16.16 3.61
C LEU A 605 0.52 14.66 3.97
N GLU A 606 0.34 13.77 2.99
CA GLU A 606 0.46 12.33 3.19
C GLU A 606 1.88 11.92 3.60
N GLU A 607 2.92 12.50 2.98
CA GLU A 607 4.33 12.30 3.38
C GLU A 607 4.59 12.78 4.81
N GLN A 608 4.04 13.92 5.22
CA GLN A 608 4.14 14.43 6.59
C GLN A 608 3.47 13.50 7.60
N VAL A 609 2.26 13.02 7.29
CA VAL A 609 1.54 12.05 8.13
C VAL A 609 2.34 10.75 8.23
N CYS A 610 2.89 10.24 7.12
CA CYS A 610 3.71 9.02 7.14
C CYS A 610 4.99 9.20 7.97
N ALA A 611 5.64 10.36 7.87
CA ALA A 611 6.81 10.68 8.68
C ALA A 611 6.47 10.69 10.18
N LEU A 612 5.37 11.36 10.57
CA LEU A 612 4.91 11.41 11.97
C LEU A 612 4.48 10.04 12.51
N ILE A 613 3.82 9.21 11.70
CA ILE A 613 3.48 7.82 12.07
C ILE A 613 4.76 7.02 12.32
N SER A 614 5.75 7.12 11.42
CA SER A 614 7.01 6.41 11.59
C SER A 614 7.80 6.87 12.83
N GLU A 615 7.73 8.18 13.15
CA GLU A 615 8.29 8.74 14.37
C GLU A 615 7.55 8.25 15.61
N GLN A 616 6.21 8.21 15.57
CA GLN A 616 5.39 7.68 16.66
C GLN A 616 5.70 6.21 16.92
N GLU A 617 5.81 5.38 15.88
CA GLU A 617 6.18 3.96 15.99
C GLU A 617 7.59 3.80 16.59
N ALA A 618 8.55 4.61 16.16
CA ALA A 618 9.91 4.62 16.70
C ALA A 618 9.91 5.00 18.20
N ILE A 619 9.21 6.06 18.59
CA ILE A 619 9.08 6.48 20.00
C ILE A 619 8.34 5.41 20.82
N GLN A 620 7.28 4.79 20.30
CA GLN A 620 6.57 3.72 21.00
C GLN A 620 7.46 2.48 21.19
N SER A 621 8.29 2.13 20.21
CA SER A 621 9.24 1.01 20.32
C SER A 621 10.31 1.27 21.38
N THR A 622 10.84 2.50 21.44
CA THR A 622 11.80 2.91 22.48
C THR A 622 11.15 2.94 23.85
N LEU A 623 9.93 3.47 24.00
CA LEU A 623 9.16 3.43 25.25
C LEU A 623 8.94 2.00 25.76
N LYS A 624 8.60 1.05 24.88
CA LYS A 624 8.48 -0.37 25.23
C LYS A 624 9.81 -0.95 25.73
N SER A 625 10.92 -0.57 25.10
CA SER A 625 12.26 -1.00 25.53
C SER A 625 12.64 -0.44 26.91
N TYR A 626 12.31 0.82 27.19
CA TYR A 626 12.53 1.45 28.50
C TYR A 626 11.66 0.82 29.59
N LEU A 627 10.40 0.46 29.27
CA LEU A 627 9.53 -0.26 30.21
C LEU A 627 10.12 -1.64 30.57
N ALA A 628 10.69 -2.36 29.61
CA ALA A 628 11.36 -3.63 29.87
C ALA A 628 12.59 -3.45 30.78
N GLN A 629 13.47 -2.48 30.46
CA GLN A 629 14.64 -2.16 31.29
C GLN A 629 14.26 -1.74 32.72
N MET A 630 13.18 -0.98 32.87
CA MET A 630 12.63 -0.59 34.17
C MET A 630 12.16 -1.79 34.98
N GLU A 631 11.58 -2.81 34.34
CA GLU A 631 11.15 -4.03 35.01
C GLU A 631 12.34 -4.91 35.41
N ASP A 632 13.36 -5.01 34.56
CA ASP A 632 14.62 -5.70 34.87
C ASP A 632 15.32 -5.08 36.08
N LYS A 633 15.40 -3.74 36.13
CA LYS A 633 15.99 -3.00 37.25
C LYS A 633 15.21 -3.16 38.53
N LYS A 634 13.87 -3.19 38.47
CA LYS A 634 13.04 -3.55 39.65
C LYS A 634 13.34 -4.97 40.13
N CYS A 635 13.46 -5.95 39.23
CA CYS A 635 13.80 -7.32 39.59
C CYS A 635 15.19 -7.39 40.25
N GLU A 636 16.17 -6.63 39.77
CA GLU A 636 17.51 -6.52 40.37
C GLU A 636 17.46 -5.88 41.77
N ILE A 637 16.67 -4.82 41.95
CA ILE A 637 16.43 -4.20 43.27
C ILE A 637 15.82 -5.22 44.24
N VAL A 638 14.84 -6.01 43.82
CA VAL A 638 14.23 -7.07 44.65
C VAL A 638 15.28 -8.13 45.03
N LYS A 639 16.08 -8.62 44.07
CA LYS A 639 17.16 -9.58 44.34
C LYS A 639 18.19 -9.04 45.33
N LEU A 640 18.56 -7.76 45.23
CA LEU A 640 19.49 -7.12 46.16
C LEU A 640 18.87 -6.93 47.55
N GLN A 641 17.59 -6.58 47.64
CA GLN A 641 16.84 -6.52 48.91
C GLN A 641 16.73 -7.91 49.57
N GLU A 642 16.56 -8.97 48.80
CA GLU A 642 16.58 -10.35 49.30
C GLU A 642 17.96 -10.74 49.82
N ARG A 643 19.04 -10.36 49.12
CA ARG A 643 20.43 -10.55 49.61
C ARG A 643 20.71 -9.78 50.88
N GLU A 644 20.19 -8.55 51.01
CA GLU A 644 20.27 -7.77 52.24
C GLU A 644 19.55 -8.48 53.40
N LYS A 645 18.31 -8.95 53.17
CA LYS A 645 17.55 -9.75 54.15
C LYS A 645 18.27 -11.05 54.52
N ALA A 646 18.87 -11.74 53.54
CA ALA A 646 19.64 -12.95 53.78
C ALA A 646 20.91 -12.68 54.59
N LEU A 647 21.57 -11.53 54.39
CA LEU A 647 22.71 -11.08 55.19
C LEU A 647 22.29 -10.76 56.63
N TYR A 648 21.14 -10.09 56.82
CA TYR A 648 20.60 -9.89 58.17
C TYR A 648 20.20 -11.22 58.82
N ALA A 649 19.64 -12.17 58.08
CA ALA A 649 19.31 -13.50 58.60
C ALA A 649 20.56 -14.32 58.95
N SER A 650 21.63 -14.27 58.14
CA SER A 650 22.89 -14.94 58.45
C SER A 650 23.57 -14.32 59.68
N PHE A 651 23.53 -12.99 59.80
CA PHE A 651 24.01 -12.29 61.00
C PHE A 651 23.24 -12.70 62.27
N GLN A 652 21.91 -12.75 62.20
CA GLN A 652 21.08 -13.21 63.32
C GLN A 652 21.35 -14.67 63.69
N ALA A 653 21.57 -15.53 62.69
CA ALA A 653 21.95 -16.93 62.92
C ALA A 653 23.34 -17.08 63.57
N SER A 654 24.29 -16.20 63.25
CA SER A 654 25.64 -16.19 63.86
C SER A 654 25.66 -15.65 65.29
N LEU A 655 24.68 -14.80 65.68
CA LEU A 655 24.61 -14.23 67.02
C LEU A 655 24.08 -15.21 68.09
N GLY A 656 23.23 -16.18 67.74
CA GLY A 656 22.67 -17.14 68.69
C GLY A 656 21.71 -16.54 69.74
N GLU A 657 20.96 -17.38 70.46
CA GLU A 657 19.84 -16.92 71.31
C GLU A 657 20.23 -16.21 72.61
N ASN A 658 21.51 -16.19 73.04
CA ASN A 658 21.96 -15.54 74.28
C ASN A 658 23.43 -15.05 74.19
N ASN A 659 23.68 -13.89 73.59
CA ASN A 659 25.00 -13.25 73.56
C ASN A 659 24.94 -11.85 74.19
N GLU A 660 25.73 -11.61 75.24
CA GLU A 660 25.79 -10.31 75.95
C GLU A 660 26.29 -9.17 75.05
N PHE A 661 27.00 -9.52 73.97
CA PHE A 661 27.53 -8.58 72.98
C PHE A 661 26.62 -8.38 71.75
N ALA A 662 25.40 -8.92 71.73
CA ALA A 662 24.49 -8.82 70.57
C ALA A 662 24.15 -7.36 70.21
N ASP A 663 23.94 -6.51 71.20
CA ASP A 663 23.69 -5.08 70.99
C ASP A 663 24.93 -4.36 70.46
N PHE A 664 26.12 -4.74 70.93
CA PHE A 664 27.39 -4.18 70.46
C PHE A 664 27.71 -4.59 69.01
N LEU A 665 27.57 -5.88 68.67
CA LEU A 665 27.78 -6.39 67.32
C LEU A 665 26.73 -5.87 66.33
N THR A 666 25.48 -5.70 66.78
CA THR A 666 24.43 -5.09 65.96
C THR A 666 24.70 -3.61 65.71
N LYS A 667 25.25 -2.88 66.69
CA LYS A 667 25.73 -1.50 66.52
C LYS A 667 26.90 -1.44 65.54
N ILE A 668 27.88 -2.34 65.63
CA ILE A 668 29.02 -2.42 64.69
C ILE A 668 28.54 -2.70 63.27
N LEU A 669 27.64 -3.68 63.10
CA LEU A 669 27.04 -3.96 61.82
C LEU A 669 26.35 -2.68 61.31
N LYS A 670 25.41 -2.09 62.06
CA LYS A 670 24.62 -0.89 61.67
C LYS A 670 25.43 0.40 61.48
N LYS A 671 26.65 0.51 62.00
CA LYS A 671 27.49 1.71 61.89
C LYS A 671 27.95 1.93 60.45
N LYS A 672 27.55 3.04 59.85
CA LYS A 672 28.02 3.50 58.53
C LYS A 672 29.46 4.00 58.64
N VAL A 673 30.41 3.34 57.97
CA VAL A 673 31.76 3.89 57.80
C VAL A 673 31.72 4.92 56.68
N LYS A 674 32.20 6.13 56.94
CA LYS A 674 32.41 7.16 55.92
C LYS A 674 33.51 6.67 54.97
N CYS A 675 33.12 6.08 53.85
CA CYS A 675 34.04 5.60 52.83
C CYS A 675 34.64 6.83 52.10
N VAL A 676 35.88 7.20 52.43
CA VAL A 676 36.64 8.20 51.69
C VAL A 676 37.06 7.57 50.36
N GLN A 677 36.27 7.79 49.31
CA GLN A 677 36.74 7.56 47.95
C GLN A 677 37.83 8.61 47.64
N ARG A 678 39.05 8.15 47.34
CA ARG A 678 40.06 8.99 46.69
C ARG A 678 39.48 9.44 45.35
N LYS A 679 39.22 10.74 45.21
CA LYS A 679 38.99 11.39 43.92
C LYS A 679 40.31 11.31 43.13
N GLU A 680 40.34 10.51 42.07
CA GLU A 680 41.28 10.78 40.98
C GLU A 680 40.76 12.01 40.23
N VAL A 681 41.66 13.00 40.14
CA VAL A 681 41.44 14.26 39.47
C VAL A 681 41.59 14.03 37.98
N GLY A 682 40.49 14.14 37.23
CA GLY A 682 40.48 14.42 35.80
C GLY A 682 39.77 15.75 35.60
N ARG A 683 40.54 16.80 35.32
CA ARG A 683 40.04 18.10 34.84
C ARG A 683 39.66 17.98 33.38
N GLU A 684 38.62 18.73 33.00
CA GLU A 684 38.36 19.46 31.73
C GLU A 684 36.85 19.37 31.46
N ALA A 685 36.14 20.37 30.97
CA ALA A 685 36.21 21.83 30.95
C ALA A 685 34.77 22.27 30.60
N ASP A 686 34.43 23.50 30.99
CA ASP A 686 33.22 24.29 30.70
C ASP A 686 32.47 23.97 29.39
N GLU A 687 31.14 24.06 29.41
CA GLU A 687 30.41 25.18 28.78
C GLU A 687 29.03 25.37 29.42
N GLU A 688 28.68 26.64 29.53
CA GLU A 688 27.45 27.24 30.04
C GLU A 688 26.29 27.00 29.07
N ASP A 689 25.06 26.90 29.57
CA ASP A 689 23.96 27.66 28.98
C ASP A 689 22.77 27.78 29.95
N GLU A 690 22.34 29.03 30.11
CA GLU A 690 21.29 29.54 30.96
C GLU A 690 19.90 29.15 30.43
N ASN A 691 18.92 28.95 31.32
CA ASN A 691 17.60 29.61 31.34
C ASN A 691 16.69 29.01 32.43
N GLU A 692 16.50 29.78 33.50
CA GLU A 692 15.24 30.22 34.17
C GLU A 692 13.89 29.66 33.68
N GLU A 693 12.82 29.43 34.44
CA GLU A 693 12.39 29.52 35.86
C GLU A 693 11.15 28.57 35.96
N GLU A 694 10.88 27.91 37.09
CA GLU A 694 9.51 27.91 37.67
C GLU A 694 9.49 27.33 39.09
N TYR A 695 8.66 27.96 39.92
CA TYR A 695 8.55 27.88 41.37
C TYR A 695 8.02 26.53 41.89
N ASP A 696 8.54 26.06 43.02
CA ASP A 696 7.64 25.53 44.06
C ASP A 696 8.26 25.71 45.46
N GLU A 697 7.47 26.35 46.32
CA GLU A 697 7.82 26.76 47.67
C GLU A 697 7.84 25.55 48.61
N GLU A 698 9.01 25.19 49.16
CA GLU A 698 9.06 24.26 50.30
C GLU A 698 8.65 25.00 51.59
N PRO A 699 7.66 24.50 52.36
CA PRO A 699 7.33 25.10 53.63
C PRO A 699 8.36 24.67 54.70
N ASP A 700 9.03 25.70 55.18
CA ASP A 700 9.85 25.76 56.38
C ASP A 700 9.03 25.29 57.61
N LEU A 701 9.25 24.05 58.06
CA LEU A 701 8.80 23.58 59.38
C LEU A 701 10.01 23.28 60.27
N LYS A 702 10.54 24.35 60.84
CA LYS A 702 11.21 24.30 62.14
C LYS A 702 10.21 23.79 63.18
N THR A 703 10.44 22.57 63.68
CA THR A 703 10.04 22.21 65.04
C THR A 703 11.26 21.60 65.71
N GLY A 704 11.81 22.34 66.67
CA GLY A 704 12.85 21.82 67.54
C GLY A 704 12.23 20.85 68.53
N GLU A 705 12.87 19.69 68.66
CA GLU A 705 12.96 19.01 69.94
C GLU A 705 14.44 18.71 70.21
N GLU A 706 14.96 19.44 71.20
CA GLU A 706 16.14 19.08 71.95
C GLU A 706 15.86 17.81 72.74
N ASN A 707 16.52 16.71 72.37
CA ASN A 707 16.89 15.57 73.23
C ASN A 707 17.58 14.56 72.30
N SER A 708 18.79 14.05 72.52
CA SER A 708 19.56 13.88 73.74
C SER A 708 21.00 13.78 73.30
N GLY A 709 21.87 14.61 73.89
CA GLY A 709 23.30 14.32 73.89
C GLY A 709 23.51 13.03 74.67
N SER A 710 23.75 11.93 73.96
CA SER A 710 24.54 10.84 74.49
C SER A 710 25.89 10.94 73.79
N GLU A 711 26.92 11.21 74.57
CA GLU A 711 28.30 11.08 74.16
C GLU A 711 28.48 9.73 73.45
N ASP A 712 28.82 9.76 72.17
CA ASP A 712 29.45 8.60 71.52
C ASP A 712 30.82 8.47 72.21
N GLU A 713 30.86 7.64 73.25
CA GLU A 713 32.10 6.99 73.66
C GLU A 713 32.75 6.46 72.39
N VAL A 714 33.92 7.03 72.06
CA VAL A 714 34.76 6.59 70.96
C VAL A 714 35.25 5.19 71.31
N PHE A 715 34.40 4.18 71.06
CA PHE A 715 34.82 2.80 71.02
C PHE A 715 35.66 2.61 69.76
N ASP A 716 36.95 2.38 69.98
CA ASP A 716 37.92 1.99 68.95
C ASP A 716 37.54 0.58 68.47
N ASP A 717 36.92 0.51 67.28
CA ASP A 717 36.38 -0.71 66.63
C ASP A 717 37.48 -1.71 66.19
N SER A 718 38.69 -1.60 66.74
CA SER A 718 39.87 -2.39 66.38
C SER A 718 40.21 -3.47 67.42
N VAL A 719 39.58 -3.45 68.59
CA VAL A 719 39.92 -4.34 69.72
C VAL A 719 38.74 -5.21 70.12
N CYS A 720 38.95 -6.52 70.06
CA CYS A 720 38.00 -7.53 70.53
C CYS A 720 37.89 -7.45 72.07
N PRO A 721 36.68 -7.32 72.66
CA PRO A 721 36.51 -7.42 74.11
C PRO A 721 37.01 -8.78 74.64
N GLU A 722 37.61 -8.82 75.84
CA GLU A 722 38.37 -9.97 76.39
C GLU A 722 37.57 -11.27 76.55
N ASP A 723 36.24 -11.26 76.36
CA ASP A 723 35.36 -12.45 76.43
C ASP A 723 34.50 -12.68 75.16
N CYS A 724 34.81 -12.03 74.04
CA CYS A 724 34.15 -12.28 72.74
C CYS A 724 35.05 -13.14 71.83
N SER A 725 34.49 -14.14 71.14
CA SER A 725 35.27 -14.94 70.20
C SER A 725 35.72 -14.08 69.00
N GLU A 726 37.04 -14.06 68.76
CA GLU A 726 37.67 -13.29 67.66
C GLU A 726 37.03 -13.62 66.29
N GLU A 727 36.58 -14.87 66.11
CA GLU A 727 35.91 -15.34 64.91
C GLU A 727 34.54 -14.66 64.66
N LEU A 728 33.72 -14.44 65.70
CA LEU A 728 32.42 -13.77 65.56
C LEU A 728 32.58 -12.27 65.25
N PHE A 729 33.60 -11.66 65.83
CA PHE A 729 33.94 -10.25 65.59
C PHE A 729 34.43 -10.03 64.16
N LEU A 730 35.38 -10.85 63.68
CA LEU A 730 35.86 -10.80 62.29
C LEU A 730 34.76 -11.09 61.28
N ASN A 731 33.89 -12.07 61.55
CA ASN A 731 32.71 -12.35 60.72
C ASN A 731 31.73 -11.17 60.70
N THR A 732 31.52 -10.48 61.82
CA THR A 732 30.66 -9.28 61.89
C THR A 732 31.23 -8.13 61.05
N ILE A 733 32.55 -7.95 61.03
CA ILE A 733 33.23 -6.97 60.17
C ILE A 733 33.10 -7.32 58.69
N GLN A 734 33.25 -8.60 58.33
CA GLN A 734 33.05 -9.07 56.95
C GLN A 734 31.59 -8.89 56.49
N LEU A 735 30.61 -9.24 57.33
CA LEU A 735 29.19 -9.02 57.06
C LEU A 735 28.85 -7.52 56.94
N ARG A 736 29.52 -6.66 57.71
CA ARG A 736 29.40 -5.19 57.56
C ARG A 736 29.92 -4.71 56.21
N GLN A 737 31.06 -5.21 55.74
CA GLN A 737 31.60 -4.88 54.41
C GLN A 737 30.68 -5.36 53.28
N GLN A 738 30.17 -6.60 53.39
CA GLN A 738 29.19 -7.16 52.46
C GLN A 738 27.87 -6.39 52.46
N ARG A 739 27.40 -5.91 53.61
CA ARG A 739 26.21 -5.07 53.67
C ARG A 739 26.46 -3.72 52.99
N LEU A 740 27.59 -3.08 53.26
CA LEU A 740 27.93 -1.80 52.62
C LEU A 740 28.10 -1.93 51.10
N SER A 741 28.57 -3.07 50.59
CA SER A 741 28.62 -3.32 49.14
C SER A 741 27.22 -3.54 48.55
N ILE A 742 26.34 -4.29 49.23
CA ILE A 742 24.94 -4.47 48.81
C ILE A 742 24.17 -3.15 48.87
N GLU A 743 24.34 -2.34 49.92
CA GLU A 743 23.72 -1.01 50.06
C GLU A 743 24.17 -0.05 48.96
N LYS A 744 25.47 -0.05 48.60
CA LYS A 744 25.98 0.74 47.47
C LYS A 744 25.37 0.28 46.15
N ALA A 745 25.36 -1.03 45.89
CA ALA A 745 24.71 -1.58 44.69
C ALA A 745 23.21 -1.25 44.65
N LEU A 746 22.50 -1.31 45.78
CA LEU A 746 21.09 -0.90 45.87
C LEU A 746 20.90 0.59 45.59
N ALA A 747 21.80 1.45 46.06
CA ALA A 747 21.73 2.88 45.80
C ALA A 747 22.03 3.20 44.32
N GLU A 748 23.01 2.52 43.73
CA GLU A 748 23.35 2.62 42.30
C GLU A 748 22.20 2.14 41.41
N GLU A 749 21.62 0.98 41.70
CA GLU A 749 20.48 0.45 40.93
C GLU A 749 19.19 1.28 41.11
N LYS A 750 18.94 1.81 42.31
CA LYS A 750 17.85 2.76 42.54
C LYS A 750 18.05 4.07 41.78
N LYS A 751 19.29 4.54 41.67
CA LYS A 751 19.63 5.74 40.88
C LYS A 751 19.45 5.47 39.39
N ALA A 752 19.96 4.35 38.87
CA ALA A 752 19.77 3.93 37.49
C ALA A 752 18.27 3.78 37.14
N ALA A 753 17.46 3.18 38.01
CA ALA A 753 16.01 3.10 37.82
C ALA A 753 15.32 4.47 37.86
N ALA A 754 15.83 5.43 38.65
CA ALA A 754 15.31 6.79 38.68
C ALA A 754 15.66 7.56 37.40
N ASP A 755 16.87 7.38 36.87
CA ASP A 755 17.33 8.02 35.63
C ASP A 755 16.56 7.45 34.41
N LEU A 756 16.39 6.12 34.31
CA LEU A 756 15.53 5.48 33.32
C LEU A 756 14.07 5.95 33.41
N LYS A 757 13.55 6.18 34.62
CA LYS A 757 12.20 6.74 34.81
C LYS A 757 12.07 8.18 34.32
N LYS A 758 13.13 8.99 34.43
CA LYS A 758 13.16 10.36 33.88
C LYS A 758 13.17 10.33 32.36
N GLU A 759 14.02 9.50 31.75
CA GLU A 759 14.08 9.32 30.30
C GLU A 759 12.74 8.81 29.74
N TYR A 760 12.12 7.83 30.40
CA TYR A 760 10.79 7.34 30.04
C TYR A 760 9.74 8.45 30.09
N LYS A 761 9.73 9.29 31.13
CA LYS A 761 8.79 10.42 31.24
C LYS A 761 9.00 11.44 30.12
N ALA A 762 10.26 11.77 29.80
CA ALA A 762 10.60 12.70 28.72
C ALA A 762 10.21 12.16 27.34
N LEU A 763 10.37 10.85 27.10
CA LEU A 763 9.89 10.21 25.88
C LEU A 763 8.36 10.12 25.83
N ALA A 764 7.71 9.93 26.98
CA ALA A 764 6.25 9.89 27.06
C ALA A 764 5.61 11.26 26.81
N THR A 765 6.25 12.36 27.18
CA THR A 765 5.79 13.71 26.80
C THR A 765 5.99 13.95 25.31
N LYS A 766 7.15 13.61 24.75
CA LYS A 766 7.40 13.67 23.29
C LYS A 766 6.40 12.82 22.49
N ALA A 767 6.05 11.62 22.98
CA ALA A 767 5.06 10.76 22.34
C ALA A 767 3.68 11.43 22.26
N LYS A 768 3.27 12.14 23.32
CA LYS A 768 2.00 12.89 23.32
C LYS A 768 2.06 14.10 22.40
N GLU A 769 3.18 14.82 22.35
CA GLU A 769 3.38 15.94 21.42
C GLU A 769 3.28 15.46 19.96
N VAL A 770 3.97 14.36 19.61
CA VAL A 770 3.88 13.74 18.29
C VAL A 770 2.47 13.24 18.00
N GLU A 771 1.77 12.64 18.97
CA GLU A 771 0.36 12.23 18.82
C GLU A 771 -0.57 13.43 18.54
N THR A 772 -0.41 14.53 19.28
CA THR A 772 -1.18 15.76 19.01
C THR A 772 -0.84 16.39 17.66
N SER A 773 0.43 16.37 17.26
CA SER A 773 0.89 16.82 15.93
C SER A 773 0.28 15.96 14.81
N LEU A 774 0.28 14.63 14.99
CA LEU A 774 -0.33 13.67 14.09
C LEU A 774 -1.85 13.88 13.99
N GLU A 775 -2.55 14.14 15.11
CA GLU A 775 -3.97 14.50 15.08
C GLU A 775 -4.23 15.80 14.32
N THR A 776 -3.38 16.82 14.50
CA THR A 776 -3.53 18.10 13.78
C THR A 776 -3.29 17.93 12.28
N THR A 777 -2.24 17.23 11.86
CA THR A 777 -1.95 17.00 10.45
C THR A 777 -2.99 16.09 9.79
N ASN A 778 -3.51 15.08 10.52
CA ASN A 778 -4.64 14.28 10.04
C ASN A 778 -5.91 15.12 9.85
N ARG A 779 -6.24 16.04 10.77
CA ARG A 779 -7.38 16.96 10.60
C ARG A 779 -7.18 17.90 9.41
N GLU A 780 -5.97 18.39 9.19
CA GLU A 780 -5.62 19.20 8.02
C GLU A 780 -5.76 18.39 6.71
N LEU A 781 -5.28 17.14 6.70
CA LEU A 781 -5.44 16.23 5.58
C LEU A 781 -6.93 15.96 5.32
N GLU A 782 -7.74 15.68 6.34
CA GLU A 782 -9.19 15.51 6.21
C GLU A 782 -9.85 16.76 5.64
N ALA A 783 -9.52 17.95 6.16
CA ALA A 783 -10.03 19.23 5.65
C ALA A 783 -9.63 19.45 4.18
N PHE A 784 -8.42 19.06 3.79
CA PHE A 784 -7.99 19.12 2.39
C PHE A 784 -8.76 18.13 1.50
N GLN A 785 -9.02 16.91 1.98
CA GLN A 785 -9.87 15.94 1.28
C GLN A 785 -11.29 16.46 1.09
N TRP A 786 -11.82 17.20 2.07
CA TRP A 786 -13.10 17.90 1.94
C TRP A 786 -13.09 19.01 0.90
N GLU A 787 -12.07 19.87 0.90
CA GLU A 787 -11.90 20.92 -0.11
C GLU A 787 -11.80 20.33 -1.52
N LYS A 788 -11.06 19.22 -1.66
CA LYS A 788 -10.95 18.44 -2.89
C LYS A 788 -12.31 17.91 -3.34
N LEU A 789 -13.08 17.30 -2.45
CA LEU A 789 -14.42 16.81 -2.76
C LEU A 789 -15.37 17.95 -3.15
N GLN A 790 -15.30 19.09 -2.46
CA GLN A 790 -16.11 20.26 -2.78
C GLN A 790 -15.81 20.77 -4.19
N ARG A 791 -14.52 20.93 -4.55
CA ARG A 791 -14.12 21.32 -5.92
C ARG A 791 -14.56 20.33 -6.99
N LEU A 792 -14.60 19.03 -6.67
CA LEU A 792 -15.12 18.01 -7.58
C LEU A 792 -16.65 18.07 -7.71
N ASN A 793 -17.36 18.36 -6.62
CA ASN A 793 -18.82 18.49 -6.61
C ASN A 793 -19.32 19.75 -7.35
N ASP A 794 -18.48 20.77 -7.50
CA ASP A 794 -18.77 21.97 -8.29
C ASP A 794 -18.84 21.70 -9.81
N LEU A 795 -18.38 20.52 -10.26
CA LEU A 795 -18.45 20.12 -11.67
C LEU A 795 -19.87 19.71 -12.07
N TYR A 796 -20.30 20.18 -13.23
CA TYR A 796 -21.62 19.85 -13.77
C TYR A 796 -21.61 18.47 -14.44
N VAL A 797 -22.42 17.55 -13.90
CA VAL A 797 -22.63 16.23 -14.51
C VAL A 797 -23.93 16.21 -15.30
N VAL A 798 -23.84 15.87 -16.59
CA VAL A 798 -25.01 15.77 -17.46
C VAL A 798 -25.63 14.37 -17.37
N VAL A 799 -26.88 14.28 -16.95
CA VAL A 799 -27.62 13.01 -16.87
C VAL A 799 -28.79 13.02 -17.85
N PRO A 800 -28.79 12.18 -18.90
CA PRO A 800 -29.93 12.07 -19.81
C PRO A 800 -31.07 11.29 -19.14
N LEU A 801 -32.17 11.99 -18.85
CA LEU A 801 -33.38 11.39 -18.29
C LEU A 801 -34.45 11.24 -19.36
N ARG A 802 -35.16 10.12 -19.36
CA ARG A 802 -36.38 9.95 -20.15
C ARG A 802 -37.55 10.58 -19.40
N LEU A 803 -38.51 11.14 -20.12
CA LEU A 803 -39.66 11.82 -19.51
C LEU A 803 -40.43 10.95 -18.50
N HIS A 804 -40.55 9.65 -18.73
CA HIS A 804 -41.22 8.73 -17.80
C HIS A 804 -40.44 8.45 -16.50
N GLN A 805 -39.16 8.81 -16.44
CA GLN A 805 -38.32 8.62 -15.25
C GLN A 805 -38.49 9.76 -14.25
N VAL A 806 -39.06 10.90 -14.67
CA VAL A 806 -39.31 12.05 -13.81
C VAL A 806 -40.61 11.81 -13.03
N GLN A 807 -40.47 11.45 -11.75
CA GLN A 807 -41.60 11.23 -10.83
C GLN A 807 -41.90 12.45 -9.94
N CYS A 808 -41.02 13.44 -9.94
CA CYS A 808 -41.21 14.69 -9.21
C CYS A 808 -42.08 15.65 -10.04
N LEU A 809 -43.40 15.47 -9.94
CA LEU A 809 -44.40 16.38 -10.50
C LEU A 809 -44.86 17.32 -9.40
N VAL A 810 -44.76 18.63 -9.64
CA VAL A 810 -45.34 19.65 -8.76
C VAL A 810 -46.70 20.02 -9.37
N ASP A 811 -47.78 19.82 -8.64
CA ASP A 811 -49.16 20.07 -9.10
C ASP A 811 -49.56 19.36 -10.42
N GLY A 812 -48.95 18.21 -10.72
CA GLY A 812 -49.25 17.41 -11.91
C GLY A 812 -48.61 17.92 -13.21
N GLU A 813 -47.84 19.01 -13.16
CA GLU A 813 -47.04 19.53 -14.27
C GLU A 813 -45.54 19.31 -14.05
N MET A 814 -44.77 19.30 -15.15
CA MET A 814 -43.32 19.20 -15.10
C MET A 814 -42.73 20.54 -14.62
N PRO A 815 -41.91 20.54 -13.55
CA PRO A 815 -41.18 21.73 -13.15
C PRO A 815 -40.28 22.25 -14.28
N ARG A 816 -40.25 23.57 -14.48
CA ARG A 816 -39.32 24.22 -15.43
C ARG A 816 -37.88 24.25 -14.91
N ASP A 817 -37.71 24.13 -13.60
CA ASP A 817 -36.43 24.13 -12.91
C ASP A 817 -36.36 22.94 -11.95
N PHE A 818 -35.26 22.19 -12.04
CA PHE A 818 -34.96 21.00 -11.24
C PHE A 818 -33.88 21.27 -10.17
N SER A 819 -33.43 22.51 -10.00
CA SER A 819 -32.32 22.86 -9.10
C SER A 819 -32.53 22.46 -7.64
N GLN A 820 -33.78 22.35 -7.17
CA GLN A 820 -34.13 21.92 -5.81
C GLN A 820 -34.46 20.42 -5.70
N THR A 821 -34.28 19.64 -6.76
CA THR A 821 -34.65 18.22 -6.79
C THR A 821 -33.44 17.30 -6.64
N LEU A 822 -33.61 16.21 -5.90
CA LEU A 822 -32.58 15.18 -5.74
C LEU A 822 -32.87 14.01 -6.68
N VAL A 823 -31.85 13.58 -7.41
CA VAL A 823 -31.92 12.41 -8.30
C VAL A 823 -31.44 11.17 -7.55
N PHE A 824 -32.33 10.20 -7.36
CA PHE A 824 -32.02 8.90 -6.75
C PHE A 824 -32.17 7.77 -7.76
N THR A 825 -31.36 6.71 -7.59
CA THR A 825 -31.62 5.46 -8.30
C THR A 825 -32.81 4.74 -7.64
N ASN A 826 -33.65 4.07 -8.43
CA ASN A 826 -34.80 3.31 -7.89
C ASN A 826 -34.35 2.29 -6.84
N ARG A 827 -33.20 1.64 -7.06
CA ARG A 827 -32.62 0.68 -6.12
C ARG A 827 -32.26 1.33 -4.78
N SER A 828 -31.61 2.49 -4.80
CA SER A 828 -31.27 3.21 -3.55
C SER A 828 -32.51 3.66 -2.79
N LEU A 829 -33.56 4.08 -3.50
CA LEU A 829 -34.81 4.51 -2.88
C LEU A 829 -35.57 3.33 -2.25
N GLU A 830 -35.67 2.21 -2.95
CA GLU A 830 -36.24 0.96 -2.41
C GLU A 830 -35.44 0.45 -1.21
N TYR A 831 -34.12 0.50 -1.26
CA TYR A 831 -33.26 0.13 -0.14
C TYR A 831 -33.51 1.01 1.08
N LEU A 832 -33.54 2.34 0.92
CA LEU A 832 -33.82 3.26 2.03
C LEU A 832 -35.21 3.04 2.64
N GLN A 833 -36.22 2.75 1.82
CA GLN A 833 -37.56 2.40 2.29
C GLN A 833 -37.55 1.10 3.12
N LYS A 834 -36.85 0.06 2.65
CA LYS A 834 -36.69 -1.21 3.40
C LYS A 834 -35.92 -0.99 4.70
N ARG A 835 -34.79 -0.29 4.63
CA ARG A 835 -33.95 0.03 5.80
C ARG A 835 -34.71 0.83 6.85
N LEU A 836 -35.60 1.74 6.46
CA LEU A 836 -36.45 2.47 7.38
C LEU A 836 -37.41 1.55 8.18
N VAL A 837 -37.90 0.47 7.56
CA VAL A 837 -38.71 -0.55 8.26
C VAL A 837 -37.83 -1.39 9.18
N GLU A 838 -36.65 -1.80 8.73
CA GLU A 838 -35.67 -2.55 9.55
C GLU A 838 -35.26 -1.76 10.79
N LEU A 839 -34.87 -0.49 10.63
CA LEU A 839 -34.49 0.40 11.73
C LEU A 839 -35.63 0.60 12.74
N ARG A 840 -36.89 0.63 12.28
CA ARG A 840 -38.04 0.67 13.19
C ARG A 840 -38.12 -0.60 14.04
N ASN A 841 -37.89 -1.77 13.45
CA ASN A 841 -37.89 -3.05 14.16
C ASN A 841 -36.69 -3.16 15.10
N GLU A 842 -35.49 -2.82 14.66
CA GLU A 842 -34.27 -2.77 15.48
C GLU A 842 -34.45 -1.84 16.68
N LYS A 843 -35.02 -0.65 16.48
CA LYS A 843 -35.33 0.29 17.56
C LYS A 843 -36.33 -0.29 18.57
N MET A 844 -37.29 -1.10 18.13
CA MET A 844 -38.19 -1.81 19.06
C MET A 844 -37.44 -2.88 19.85
N MET A 845 -36.62 -3.71 19.18
CA MET A 845 -35.81 -4.75 19.84
C MET A 845 -34.82 -4.16 20.86
N GLN A 846 -34.10 -3.10 20.49
CA GLN A 846 -33.16 -2.42 21.40
C GLN A 846 -33.86 -1.79 22.60
N ARG A 847 -35.09 -1.26 22.43
CA ARG A 847 -35.91 -0.80 23.57
C ARG A 847 -36.30 -1.94 24.50
N GLU A 848 -36.58 -3.13 23.98
CA GLU A 848 -36.88 -4.30 24.81
C GLU A 848 -35.65 -4.80 25.56
N ILE A 849 -34.49 -4.84 24.92
CA ILE A 849 -33.20 -5.18 25.55
C ILE A 849 -32.89 -4.17 26.66
N HIS A 850 -33.01 -2.87 26.38
CA HIS A 850 -32.80 -1.82 27.38
C HIS A 850 -33.76 -1.94 28.57
N ARG A 851 -35.03 -2.29 28.31
CA ARG A 851 -36.00 -2.56 29.38
C ARG A 851 -35.58 -3.74 30.24
N LYS A 852 -35.19 -4.87 29.65
CA LYS A 852 -34.70 -6.06 30.38
C LYS A 852 -33.44 -5.73 31.19
N ALA A 853 -32.50 -4.98 30.61
CA ALA A 853 -31.29 -4.55 31.30
C ALA A 853 -31.60 -3.64 32.51
N LYS A 854 -32.59 -2.73 32.40
CA LYS A 854 -33.07 -1.93 33.53
C LYS A 854 -33.74 -2.77 34.62
N GLU A 855 -34.52 -3.78 34.23
CA GLU A 855 -35.15 -4.71 35.18
C GLU A 855 -34.08 -5.52 35.93
N GLN A 856 -33.08 -6.06 35.22
CA GLN A 856 -31.92 -6.74 35.81
C GLN A 856 -31.12 -5.82 36.72
N HIS A 857 -30.86 -4.58 36.32
CA HIS A 857 -30.17 -3.61 37.16
C HIS A 857 -30.94 -3.34 38.46
N LYS A 858 -32.27 -3.24 38.39
CA LYS A 858 -33.12 -3.08 39.57
C LYS A 858 -33.08 -4.33 40.47
N GLN A 859 -33.12 -5.53 39.89
CA GLN A 859 -32.99 -6.79 40.63
C GLN A 859 -31.64 -6.87 41.34
N LEU A 860 -30.53 -6.63 40.63
CA LEU A 860 -29.18 -6.63 41.22
C LEU A 860 -29.03 -5.58 42.33
N LEU A 861 -29.68 -4.42 42.22
CA LEU A 861 -29.71 -3.43 43.31
C LEU A 861 -30.50 -3.91 44.53
N GLN A 862 -31.58 -4.67 44.34
CA GLN A 862 -32.33 -5.28 45.42
C GLN A 862 -31.52 -6.40 46.08
N GLU A 863 -30.96 -7.32 45.29
CA GLU A 863 -30.08 -8.39 45.76
C GLU A 863 -28.86 -7.83 46.49
N LYS A 864 -28.23 -6.77 45.99
CA LYS A 864 -27.13 -6.08 46.69
C LYS A 864 -27.56 -5.59 48.07
N LYS A 865 -28.74 -4.98 48.19
CA LYS A 865 -29.27 -4.51 49.48
C LYS A 865 -29.62 -5.67 50.41
N GLU A 866 -30.20 -6.74 49.88
CA GLU A 866 -30.51 -7.94 50.66
C GLU A 866 -29.24 -8.61 51.18
N MET A 867 -28.21 -8.73 50.34
CA MET A 867 -26.89 -9.23 50.72
C MET A 867 -26.20 -8.30 51.72
N GLU A 868 -26.31 -6.97 51.58
CA GLU A 868 -25.80 -6.02 52.59
C GLU A 868 -26.50 -6.20 53.95
N ILE A 869 -27.82 -6.40 53.95
CA ILE A 869 -28.59 -6.69 55.18
C ILE A 869 -28.18 -8.04 55.77
N GLU A 870 -27.99 -9.08 54.94
CA GLU A 870 -27.54 -10.39 55.40
C GLU A 870 -26.12 -10.33 55.98
N ILE A 871 -25.21 -9.61 55.34
CA ILE A 871 -23.85 -9.38 55.84
C ILE A 871 -23.91 -8.66 57.18
N GLN A 872 -24.69 -7.58 57.31
CA GLN A 872 -24.87 -6.88 58.58
C GLN A 872 -25.45 -7.81 59.66
N GLY A 873 -26.46 -8.62 59.33
CA GLY A 873 -27.04 -9.59 60.25
C GLY A 873 -26.05 -10.69 60.67
N LEU A 874 -25.17 -11.13 59.76
CA LEU A 874 -24.10 -12.07 60.07
C LEU A 874 -23.00 -11.42 60.92
N GLU A 875 -22.64 -10.16 60.65
CA GLU A 875 -21.71 -9.38 61.47
C GLU A 875 -22.25 -9.18 62.87
N GLU A 876 -23.52 -8.83 63.04
CA GLU A 876 -24.19 -8.70 64.33
C GLU A 876 -24.24 -10.03 65.09
N LYS A 877 -24.58 -11.14 64.41
CA LYS A 877 -24.53 -12.48 65.02
C LYS A 877 -23.12 -12.86 65.44
N CYS A 878 -22.11 -12.60 64.60
CA CYS A 878 -20.70 -12.83 64.92
C CYS A 878 -20.28 -11.98 66.13
N ASN A 879 -20.62 -10.69 66.14
CA ASN A 879 -20.36 -9.76 67.24
C ASN A 879 -21.02 -10.24 68.53
N HIS A 880 -22.28 -10.67 68.47
CA HIS A 880 -23.00 -11.20 69.62
C HIS A 880 -22.34 -12.48 70.17
N LEU A 881 -22.01 -13.45 69.30
CA LEU A 881 -21.31 -14.67 69.69
C LEU A 881 -19.91 -14.39 70.26
N MET A 882 -19.20 -13.40 69.73
CA MET A 882 -17.90 -12.96 70.27
C MET A 882 -18.07 -12.31 71.64
N MET A 883 -19.10 -11.49 71.84
CA MET A 883 -19.43 -10.90 73.14
C MET A 883 -19.83 -11.95 74.17
N GLU A 884 -20.65 -12.95 73.80
CA GLU A 884 -21.02 -14.05 74.70
C GLU A 884 -19.82 -14.93 75.09
N LYS A 885 -18.92 -15.22 74.13
CA LYS A 885 -17.77 -16.11 74.38
C LYS A 885 -16.56 -15.43 75.02
N PHE A 886 -16.28 -14.17 74.66
CA PHE A 886 -15.06 -13.46 75.07
C PHE A 886 -15.32 -12.20 75.91
N GLY A 887 -16.57 -11.76 76.05
CA GLY A 887 -16.94 -10.55 76.80
C GLY A 887 -16.52 -9.23 76.14
N ARG A 888 -15.86 -9.29 74.98
CA ARG A 888 -15.37 -8.15 74.18
C ARG A 888 -15.31 -8.56 72.71
N LEU A 889 -15.36 -7.58 71.80
CA LEU A 889 -15.10 -7.82 70.39
C LEU A 889 -13.61 -8.11 70.19
N VAL A 890 -13.28 -9.21 69.53
CA VAL A 890 -11.89 -9.64 69.31
C VAL A 890 -11.69 -9.94 67.83
N ASP A 891 -10.55 -9.51 67.27
CA ASP A 891 -10.15 -9.93 65.92
C ASP A 891 -9.87 -11.44 65.92
N PHE A 892 -10.80 -12.18 65.31
CA PHE A 892 -10.77 -13.63 65.29
C PHE A 892 -9.59 -14.17 64.47
N GLU A 893 -9.15 -13.46 63.43
CA GLU A 893 -8.00 -13.88 62.61
C GLU A 893 -6.70 -13.75 63.40
N ALA A 894 -6.56 -12.68 64.18
CA ALA A 894 -5.43 -12.50 65.09
C ALA A 894 -5.45 -13.55 66.23
N VAL A 895 -6.61 -13.88 66.80
CA VAL A 895 -6.73 -14.92 67.83
C VAL A 895 -6.40 -16.31 67.28
N GLN A 896 -6.85 -16.63 66.07
CA GLN A 896 -6.57 -17.90 65.41
C GLN A 896 -5.07 -18.05 65.08
N ALA A 897 -4.38 -16.94 64.76
CA ALA A 897 -2.94 -16.89 64.56
C ALA A 897 -2.12 -16.98 65.87
N HIS A 898 -2.72 -16.77 67.05
CA HIS A 898 -2.00 -16.78 68.33
C HIS A 898 -2.51 -17.85 69.32
N SER A 899 -3.39 -18.76 68.88
CA SER A 899 -4.04 -19.75 69.77
C SER A 899 -3.08 -20.81 70.34
N VAL A 900 -1.87 -20.95 69.78
CA VAL A 900 -0.82 -21.81 70.34
C VAL A 900 0.47 -21.02 70.42
N ASN A 901 0.94 -20.78 71.64
CA ASN A 901 2.25 -20.17 71.87
C ASN A 901 3.31 -21.28 71.79
N ILE A 902 3.66 -21.66 70.55
CA ILE A 902 4.66 -22.70 70.22
C ILE A 902 5.95 -22.55 71.06
N PRO A 903 6.51 -21.34 71.28
CA PRO A 903 7.71 -21.16 72.10
C PRO A 903 7.54 -21.61 73.55
N ILE A 904 6.34 -21.43 74.13
CA ILE A 904 6.05 -21.81 75.52
C ILE A 904 5.97 -23.34 75.67
N GLU A 905 5.37 -24.04 74.71
CA GLU A 905 5.31 -25.50 74.73
C GLU A 905 6.69 -26.13 74.47
N GLU A 906 7.50 -25.53 73.60
CA GLU A 906 8.91 -25.92 73.42
C GLU A 906 9.74 -25.68 74.68
N MET A 907 9.54 -24.55 75.37
CA MET A 907 10.18 -24.29 76.67
C MET A 907 9.75 -25.31 77.74
N LYS A 908 8.49 -25.73 77.80
CA LYS A 908 8.04 -26.78 78.74
C LYS A 908 8.75 -28.10 78.48
N VAL A 909 8.97 -28.48 77.22
CA VAL A 909 9.73 -29.69 76.89
C VAL A 909 11.20 -29.56 77.29
N LYS A 910 11.82 -28.39 77.08
CA LYS A 910 13.19 -28.11 77.57
C LYS A 910 13.29 -28.19 79.10
N ILE A 911 12.28 -27.70 79.82
CA ILE A 911 12.20 -27.82 81.29
C ILE A 911 12.09 -29.30 81.70
N MET A 912 11.23 -30.08 81.04
CA MET A 912 11.08 -31.51 81.33
C MET A 912 12.36 -32.31 81.05
N GLU A 913 13.15 -31.92 80.05
CA GLU A 913 14.46 -32.50 79.77
C GLU A 913 15.44 -32.22 80.91
N LYS A 914 15.49 -30.97 81.36
CA LYS A 914 16.32 -30.57 82.51
C LYS A 914 15.89 -31.24 83.81
N GLU A 915 14.59 -31.36 84.07
CA GLU A 915 14.06 -32.10 85.22
C GLU A 915 14.44 -33.58 85.18
N TYR A 916 14.46 -34.20 83.99
CA TYR A 916 14.88 -35.58 83.82
C TYR A 916 16.39 -35.76 84.05
N GLU A 917 17.22 -34.85 83.54
CA GLU A 917 18.66 -34.81 83.82
C GLU A 917 18.91 -34.73 85.34
N HIS A 918 18.27 -33.78 86.02
CA HIS A 918 18.37 -33.63 87.47
C HIS A 918 17.84 -34.84 88.25
N PHE A 919 16.80 -35.51 87.76
CA PHE A 919 16.30 -36.72 88.39
C PHE A 919 17.27 -37.90 88.28
N VAL A 920 17.99 -38.03 87.17
CA VAL A 920 19.06 -39.03 87.01
C VAL A 920 20.19 -38.72 88.00
N GLU A 921 20.62 -37.46 88.07
CA GLU A 921 21.63 -37.00 89.04
C GLU A 921 21.20 -37.31 90.48
N LEU A 922 19.96 -36.99 90.85
CA LEU A 922 19.42 -37.29 92.19
C LEU A 922 19.43 -38.79 92.51
N ARG A 923 19.12 -39.66 91.55
CA ARG A 923 19.17 -41.10 91.75
C ARG A 923 20.60 -41.58 92.03
N GLU A 924 21.58 -41.06 91.30
CA GLU A 924 23.00 -41.37 91.55
C GLU A 924 23.43 -40.93 92.95
N TRP A 925 22.93 -39.77 93.41
CA TRP A 925 23.17 -39.29 94.78
C TRP A 925 22.47 -40.16 95.84
N GLU A 926 21.22 -40.59 95.61
CA GLU A 926 20.48 -41.49 96.50
C GLU A 926 21.16 -42.86 96.63
N GLU A 927 21.67 -43.44 95.53
CA GLU A 927 22.46 -44.67 95.56
C GLU A 927 23.74 -44.48 96.38
N ARG A 928 24.42 -43.33 96.24
CA ARG A 928 25.59 -42.97 97.06
C ARG A 928 25.24 -42.86 98.55
N ILE A 929 24.11 -42.25 98.88
CA ILE A 929 23.62 -42.14 100.25
C ILE A 929 23.30 -43.52 100.83
N LEU A 930 22.67 -44.41 100.06
CA LEU A 930 22.39 -45.80 100.49
C LEU A 930 23.68 -46.57 100.79
N VAL A 931 24.71 -46.43 99.95
CA VAL A 931 26.02 -47.05 100.19
C VAL A 931 26.64 -46.53 101.50
N LEU A 932 26.59 -45.21 101.74
CA LEU A 932 27.11 -44.60 102.97
C LEU A 932 26.30 -45.01 104.21
N GLN A 933 24.97 -45.10 104.11
CA GLN A 933 24.10 -45.58 105.18
C GLN A 933 24.41 -47.05 105.53
N HIS A 934 24.65 -47.90 104.52
CA HIS A 934 25.04 -49.29 104.74
C HIS A 934 26.39 -49.40 105.47
N GLN A 935 27.37 -48.55 105.11
CA GLN A 935 28.65 -48.46 105.83
C GLN A 935 28.45 -48.03 107.29
N LEU A 936 27.61 -47.02 107.56
CA LEU A 936 27.32 -46.55 108.91
C LEU A 936 26.57 -47.61 109.74
N MET A 937 25.65 -48.36 109.13
CA MET A 937 24.96 -49.48 109.77
C MET A 937 25.93 -50.60 110.15
N ASN A 938 26.89 -50.94 109.29
CA ASN A 938 27.93 -51.94 109.59
C ASN A 938 28.81 -51.50 110.78
N LEU A 939 29.27 -50.25 110.80
CA LEU A 939 30.03 -49.69 111.91
C LEU A 939 29.22 -49.68 113.22
N THR A 940 27.94 -49.35 113.15
CA THR A 940 27.04 -49.37 114.32
C THR A 940 26.87 -50.79 114.86
N ARG A 941 26.69 -51.78 113.98
CA ARG A 941 26.60 -53.20 114.36
C ARG A 941 27.88 -53.71 115.03
N GLU A 942 29.06 -53.33 114.53
CA GLU A 942 30.33 -53.66 115.16
C GLU A 942 30.46 -53.04 116.55
N ASN A 943 30.05 -51.79 116.72
CA ASN A 943 30.09 -51.11 118.01
C ASN A 943 29.14 -51.77 119.03
N THR A 944 27.93 -52.15 118.58
CA THR A 944 26.96 -52.89 119.40
C THR A 944 27.49 -54.27 119.80
N SER A 945 28.19 -54.97 118.91
CA SER A 945 28.87 -56.25 119.21
C SER A 945 29.95 -56.10 120.29
N LYS A 946 30.79 -55.05 120.20
CA LYS A 946 31.77 -54.72 121.24
C LYS A 946 31.12 -54.39 122.58
N LEU A 947 29.97 -53.71 122.56
CA LEU A 947 29.18 -53.40 123.75
C LEU A 947 28.58 -54.66 124.40
N HIS A 948 28.12 -55.62 123.59
CA HIS A 948 27.71 -56.93 124.09
C HIS A 948 28.88 -57.75 124.68
N GLN A 949 30.07 -57.69 124.09
CA GLN A 949 31.28 -58.29 124.67
C GLN A 949 31.61 -57.67 126.03
N LEU A 950 31.55 -56.33 126.14
CA LEU A 950 31.74 -55.61 127.40
C LEU A 950 30.73 -56.05 128.47
N ASN A 951 29.46 -56.20 128.09
CA ASN A 951 28.40 -56.62 129.01
C ASN A 951 28.61 -58.07 129.51
N ARG A 952 29.14 -58.95 128.66
CA ARG A 952 29.54 -60.31 129.06
C ARG A 952 30.68 -60.29 130.08
N PHE A 953 31.72 -59.49 129.86
CA PHE A 953 32.80 -59.31 130.84
C PHE A 953 32.30 -58.70 132.16
N CYS A 954 31.31 -57.80 132.11
CA CYS A 954 30.67 -57.28 133.33
C CYS A 954 29.95 -58.39 134.12
N HIS A 955 29.27 -59.32 133.44
CA HIS A 955 28.60 -60.45 134.11
C HIS A 955 29.62 -61.43 134.72
N GLU A 956 30.72 -61.73 134.02
CA GLU A 956 31.81 -62.56 134.56
C GLU A 956 32.45 -61.91 135.78
N LYS A 957 32.68 -60.59 135.74
CA LYS A 957 33.17 -59.83 136.90
C LYS A 957 32.21 -59.93 138.08
N HIS A 958 30.91 -59.79 137.85
CA HIS A 958 29.91 -59.87 138.92
C HIS A 958 29.78 -61.27 139.52
N GLN A 959 29.96 -62.32 138.70
CA GLN A 959 30.02 -63.71 139.19
C GLN A 959 31.24 -63.93 140.08
N LEU A 960 32.42 -63.42 139.68
CA LEU A 960 33.63 -63.49 140.49
C LEU A 960 33.51 -62.68 141.80
N GLU A 961 32.86 -61.52 141.78
CA GLU A 961 32.56 -60.73 142.99
C GLU A 961 31.63 -61.51 143.94
N SER A 962 30.58 -62.17 143.42
CA SER A 962 29.68 -63.01 144.22
C SER A 962 30.37 -64.27 144.78
N GLU A 963 31.32 -64.85 144.05
CA GLU A 963 32.15 -65.96 144.55
C GLU A 963 33.09 -65.48 145.67
N LEU A 964 33.62 -64.25 145.58
CA LEU A 964 34.44 -63.66 146.64
C LEU A 964 33.63 -63.40 147.93
N ASP A 965 32.43 -62.85 147.79
CA ASP A 965 31.54 -62.53 148.93
C ASP A 965 31.06 -63.79 149.66
N SER A 966 30.90 -64.91 148.95
CA SER A 966 30.54 -66.20 149.57
C SER A 966 31.71 -66.82 150.37
N LEU A 967 32.96 -66.62 149.95
CA LEU A 967 34.15 -67.07 150.70
C LEU A 967 34.45 -66.23 151.95
N THR A 968 34.04 -64.97 151.99
CA THR A 968 34.22 -64.11 153.18
C THR A 968 33.21 -64.36 154.31
N ASN A 969 32.09 -65.04 154.04
CA ASN A 969 31.03 -65.25 155.03
C ASN A 969 31.24 -66.50 155.93
N ASP A 970 32.22 -67.36 155.65
CA ASP A 970 32.45 -68.62 156.37
C ASP A 970 33.33 -68.51 157.65
N LEU A 971 33.77 -67.32 158.08
CA LEU A 971 34.74 -67.17 159.20
C LEU A 971 34.44 -66.10 160.27
N GLY A 972 33.20 -65.63 160.45
CA GLY A 972 32.98 -64.51 161.40
C GLY A 972 31.57 -64.27 161.94
N ALA A 973 30.92 -65.30 162.51
CA ALA A 973 29.63 -65.18 163.21
C ALA A 973 29.68 -65.60 164.70
N GLU A 974 30.76 -65.23 165.41
CA GLU A 974 30.79 -65.07 166.88
C GLU A 974 31.09 -63.61 167.20
N PHE A 975 30.15 -62.94 167.91
CA PHE A 975 30.20 -61.56 168.43
C PHE A 975 30.15 -60.43 167.36
N GLN A 976 29.28 -59.42 167.40
CA GLN A 976 28.33 -58.98 168.42
C GLN A 976 27.40 -57.91 167.81
N GLY A 977 26.10 -57.97 168.12
CA GLY A 977 25.23 -56.80 167.98
C GLY A 977 25.41 -55.84 169.14
N THR A 978 25.42 -54.54 168.87
CA THR A 978 24.96 -53.48 169.79
C THR A 978 24.71 -52.18 169.02
N GLN A 979 23.44 -51.88 168.72
CA GLN A 979 22.95 -50.52 168.49
C GLN A 979 21.50 -50.40 169.01
N THR A 980 21.36 -50.28 170.34
CA THR A 980 20.07 -49.99 171.02
C THR A 980 20.16 -48.82 172.02
N ALA A 981 21.21 -48.00 171.95
CA ALA A 981 21.35 -46.81 172.81
C ALA A 981 20.98 -45.48 172.10
N ASP A 982 21.35 -45.30 170.82
CA ASP A 982 21.37 -43.96 170.23
C ASP A 982 19.99 -43.42 169.79
N ARG A 983 19.02 -44.30 169.50
CA ARG A 983 17.65 -43.87 169.14
C ARG A 983 16.81 -43.40 170.33
N LYS A 984 17.19 -43.75 171.57
CA LYS A 984 16.53 -43.25 172.80
C LYS A 984 17.17 -41.95 173.32
N GLU A 985 18.43 -41.68 172.99
CA GLU A 985 19.08 -40.41 173.35
C GLU A 985 18.65 -39.25 172.44
N GLN A 986 18.46 -39.47 171.13
CA GLN A 986 17.94 -38.43 170.22
C GLN A 986 16.55 -37.91 170.64
N ALA A 987 15.64 -38.81 171.04
CA ALA A 987 14.31 -38.43 171.52
C ALA A 987 14.32 -37.74 172.91
N ARG A 988 15.33 -38.02 173.75
CA ARG A 988 15.54 -37.34 175.04
C ARG A 988 16.17 -35.94 174.86
N LEU A 989 17.02 -35.76 173.86
CA LEU A 989 17.67 -34.48 173.55
C LEU A 989 16.70 -33.48 172.90
N GLU A 990 15.80 -33.91 172.02
CA GLU A 990 14.78 -33.02 171.43
C GLU A 990 13.73 -32.54 172.45
N SER A 991 13.32 -33.41 173.39
CA SER A 991 12.41 -32.99 174.49
C SER A 991 13.11 -32.10 175.54
N ARG A 992 14.42 -32.28 175.78
CA ARG A 992 15.20 -31.39 176.66
C ARG A 992 15.46 -30.02 176.01
N LEU A 993 15.69 -29.96 174.70
CA LEU A 993 15.82 -28.69 173.97
C LEU A 993 14.53 -27.85 174.01
N MET A 994 13.35 -28.49 173.93
CA MET A 994 12.05 -27.82 174.10
C MET A 994 11.81 -27.28 175.53
N HIS A 995 12.32 -27.97 176.56
CA HIS A 995 12.22 -27.49 177.94
C HIS A 995 13.20 -26.36 178.24
N VAL A 996 14.45 -26.47 177.76
CA VAL A 996 15.47 -25.42 177.93
C VAL A 996 15.10 -24.15 177.15
N ALA A 997 14.40 -24.25 176.01
CA ALA A 997 13.86 -23.09 175.30
C ALA A 997 12.70 -22.39 176.07
N ARG A 998 11.90 -23.13 176.85
CA ARG A 998 10.88 -22.55 177.74
C ARG A 998 11.50 -21.93 179.00
N ASP A 999 12.53 -22.54 179.57
CA ASP A 999 13.22 -22.00 180.75
C ASP A 999 14.05 -20.75 180.40
N VAL A 1000 14.62 -20.67 179.18
CA VAL A 1000 15.25 -19.45 178.65
C VAL A 1000 14.23 -18.34 178.34
N ALA A 1001 12.97 -18.69 178.02
CA ALA A 1001 11.88 -17.72 177.89
C ALA A 1001 11.36 -17.24 179.26
N PHE A 1002 11.28 -18.13 180.25
CA PHE A 1002 10.87 -17.80 181.62
C PHE A 1002 11.94 -16.99 182.37
N LEU A 1003 13.23 -17.29 182.17
CA LEU A 1003 14.35 -16.49 182.70
C LEU A 1003 14.49 -15.12 181.99
N ARG A 1004 14.04 -14.99 180.74
CA ARG A 1004 13.85 -13.68 180.08
C ARG A 1004 12.65 -12.91 180.64
N GLU A 1005 11.65 -13.59 181.20
CA GLU A 1005 10.51 -13.01 181.91
C GLU A 1005 10.86 -12.59 183.36
N GLU A 1006 11.79 -13.30 184.02
CA GLU A 1006 12.37 -12.88 185.32
C GLU A 1006 13.35 -11.70 185.20
N ILE A 1007 14.15 -11.63 184.13
CA ILE A 1007 15.06 -10.48 183.89
C ILE A 1007 14.28 -9.21 183.49
N SER A 1008 13.01 -9.32 183.06
CA SER A 1008 12.16 -8.16 182.77
C SER A 1008 11.27 -7.70 183.94
N ARG A 1009 11.18 -8.46 185.04
CA ARG A 1009 10.40 -8.07 186.26
C ARG A 1009 11.23 -7.63 187.46
N GLY A 1010 12.57 -7.64 187.38
CA GLY A 1010 13.48 -6.95 188.32
C GLY A 1010 13.61 -5.43 188.12
N ARG A 1011 12.74 -4.82 187.29
CA ARG A 1011 12.59 -3.36 187.13
C ARG A 1011 11.14 -2.94 187.39
N THR A 1012 10.68 -3.18 188.61
CA THR A 1012 9.75 -2.32 189.35
C THR A 1012 9.92 -2.66 190.82
N ASP A 1013 10.45 -1.69 191.56
CA ASP A 1013 10.79 -1.74 192.99
C ASP A 1013 9.60 -2.15 193.88
N GLY A 1014 9.85 -3.00 194.88
CA GLY A 1014 8.85 -3.41 195.88
C GLY A 1014 9.13 -4.77 196.50
#